data_AF-A0AAV4GTC6-F1
#
_entry.id   AF-A0AAV4GTC6-F1
#
_cell.length_a   1.000
_cell.length_b   1.000
_cell.length_c   1.000
_cell.angle_alpha   90.00
_cell.angle_beta   90.00
_cell.angle_gamma   90.00
#
_symmetry.space_group_name_H-M   'P 1'
#
loop_
_entity.id
_entity.type
_entity.pdbx_description
1 polymer ?
#
loop_
_entity_poly.entity_id
_entity_poly.type
_entity_poly.pdbx_seq_one_letter_code
_entity_poly.pdbx_strand_id
1 'polypeptide(L)'
;MATLGSRLWAPLGLLVLAMFFISQANAEYDEDLCKKYTKDGFKPLKSTPYFYDNFFAVTEETVYSKDGSTQGRVVQRTIRYSPSTKQLDIHEKKANNRIYIYVDQEKNSCVHYDRKTSGCETMKGTCSKVQKLEKDFLQLNNKGMISLTSSSAKLWWPTDKNMIKLKVYKEEESEVRNLKTKKYVTCVYDKGEDLTTVTEWQVLDVDKYPKMDVTKNTVLMAHYHQSKNKSPMESRRIDFFEYRQLSADELQYGLHIPEDICQLNFIGPSSTKIPHLPLRFRYLEEVDVAVKSDLSQYERYVQEIEYNAMSQVLKATTYHARDDDNEKEVSYRYTDYSTKHTYFASETTGNCSVLIGNEYTEDMQSASEIWGLENAQGGYVLEHRGIPCQIFHSFGGKSTASTLYVATSEWLKNQGRDEKEFYPVFLSKYEYAGKGSSSAEIYEFKINPGYHFPFLRRCFDEDTNIDASFVLLVNYKASVEDNLTGFKYEMRTLLKNITGIRSSVRLQSFYFEPEEGHSDQTRFYFTVLGNAKDIDRSNAAYYDTDPVTSNEAMGEIEKAVDSGKMAFELENKQISVKFHKGSFKHYNHGFLDRQVAGSGHSSGAMAGVGIAMIAVGLLLGVGIMLVYKRYSQGSLPALSFTFGKEGVNS
;
A
#
# COMPACT_ATOMS: atom_id res chain seq x y z
N MET A 1 11.10 85.86 -33.92
CA MET A 1 11.82 84.69 -33.38
C MET A 1 10.81 83.60 -33.09
N ALA A 2 11.15 82.35 -33.43
CA ALA A 2 10.33 81.13 -33.28
C ALA A 2 9.11 81.04 -34.23
N THR A 3 8.86 79.96 -34.98
CA THR A 3 9.50 78.64 -35.06
C THR A 3 9.24 78.03 -36.44
N LEU A 4 10.33 77.64 -37.11
CA LEU A 4 10.34 76.49 -38.00
C LEU A 4 9.86 75.27 -37.20
N GLY A 5 8.78 74.60 -37.60
CA GLY A 5 8.30 73.44 -36.84
C GLY A 5 7.38 72.44 -37.55
N SER A 6 7.06 72.62 -38.84
CA SER A 6 6.00 71.82 -39.48
C SER A 6 6.42 71.03 -40.72
N ARG A 7 7.69 71.06 -41.14
CA ARG A 7 8.15 70.35 -42.36
C ARG A 7 8.97 69.07 -42.11
N LEU A 8 9.19 68.67 -40.86
CA LEU A 8 9.94 67.45 -40.52
C LEU A 8 9.08 66.24 -40.16
N TRP A 9 7.76 66.42 -39.94
CA TRP A 9 6.89 65.32 -39.50
C TRP A 9 6.34 64.46 -40.65
N ALA A 10 6.14 65.04 -41.84
CA ALA A 10 5.72 64.29 -43.02
C ALA A 10 6.77 63.27 -43.51
N PRO A 11 8.07 63.62 -43.64
CA PRO A 11 9.07 62.63 -44.03
C PRO A 11 9.36 61.63 -42.91
N LEU A 12 9.29 62.00 -41.61
CA LEU A 12 9.41 61.03 -40.52
C LEU A 12 8.23 60.05 -40.47
N GLY A 13 7.00 60.52 -40.69
CA GLY A 13 5.82 59.67 -40.75
C GLY A 13 5.89 58.66 -41.90
N LEU A 14 6.40 59.08 -43.07
CA LEU A 14 6.63 58.22 -44.23
C LEU A 14 7.81 57.26 -44.02
N LEU A 15 8.86 57.65 -43.29
CA LEU A 15 9.98 56.78 -42.93
C LEU A 15 9.58 55.75 -41.87
N VAL A 16 8.72 56.11 -40.91
CA VAL A 16 8.16 55.17 -39.93
C VAL A 16 7.15 54.23 -40.58
N LEU A 17 6.30 54.70 -41.51
CA LEU A 17 5.43 53.82 -42.30
C LEU A 17 6.25 52.91 -43.22
N ALA A 18 7.27 53.44 -43.90
CA ALA A 18 8.17 52.64 -44.73
C ALA A 18 8.97 51.65 -43.88
N MET A 19 9.43 52.01 -42.68
CA MET A 19 10.02 51.04 -41.74
C MET A 19 8.99 50.04 -41.19
N PHE A 20 7.70 50.39 -41.08
CA PHE A 20 6.62 49.45 -40.74
C PHE A 20 6.32 48.48 -41.89
N PHE A 21 6.40 48.94 -43.13
CA PHE A 21 6.22 48.11 -44.33
C PHE A 21 7.48 47.33 -44.72
N ILE A 22 8.68 47.82 -44.40
CA ILE A 22 9.97 47.14 -44.60
C ILE A 22 10.28 46.17 -43.45
N SER A 23 9.72 46.38 -42.25
CA SER A 23 9.83 45.42 -41.13
C SER A 23 8.77 44.31 -41.17
N GLN A 24 7.78 44.38 -42.07
CA GLN A 24 7.15 43.17 -42.62
C GLN A 24 8.09 42.55 -43.66
N ALA A 25 9.28 42.14 -43.21
CA ALA A 25 9.96 41.05 -43.89
C ALA A 25 8.96 39.89 -43.88
N ASN A 26 8.34 39.63 -45.03
CA ASN A 26 7.46 38.49 -45.18
C ASN A 26 8.25 37.27 -44.79
N ALA A 27 7.94 36.75 -43.62
CA ALA A 27 8.16 35.39 -43.18
C ALA A 27 7.99 34.46 -44.41
N GLU A 28 9.10 33.99 -45.00
CA GLU A 28 9.13 33.36 -46.33
C GLU A 28 9.64 31.93 -46.22
N TYR A 29 8.86 31.01 -46.82
CA TYR A 29 9.22 29.61 -46.97
C TYR A 29 10.59 29.44 -47.64
N ASP A 30 11.49 28.67 -47.00
CA ASP A 30 12.86 28.47 -47.49
C ASP A 30 12.90 27.41 -48.59
N GLU A 31 12.67 27.85 -49.83
CA GLU A 31 12.64 26.95 -50.99
C GLU A 31 14.01 26.31 -51.28
N ASP A 32 15.11 27.01 -51.00
CA ASP A 32 16.46 26.51 -51.23
C ASP A 32 16.82 25.37 -50.28
N LEU A 33 16.42 25.50 -49.01
CA LEU A 33 16.53 24.44 -48.02
C LEU A 33 15.77 23.19 -48.49
N CYS A 34 14.51 23.33 -48.91
CA CYS A 34 13.74 22.17 -49.38
C CYS A 34 14.31 21.56 -50.66
N LYS A 35 14.83 22.36 -51.60
CA LYS A 35 15.47 21.89 -52.84
C LYS A 35 16.73 21.07 -52.55
N LYS A 36 17.56 21.50 -51.60
CA LYS A 36 18.80 20.80 -51.20
C LYS A 36 18.54 19.33 -50.82
N TYR A 37 17.44 19.04 -50.11
CA TYR A 37 17.12 17.69 -49.64
C TYR A 37 16.33 16.84 -50.65
N THR A 38 15.82 17.43 -51.72
CA THR A 38 14.95 16.74 -52.70
C THR A 38 15.66 16.49 -54.05
N LYS A 39 16.83 17.09 -54.25
CA LYS A 39 17.84 16.91 -55.31
C LYS A 39 17.42 17.09 -56.77
N ASP A 40 16.24 16.69 -57.26
CA ASP A 40 15.87 16.82 -58.70
C ASP A 40 14.34 16.84 -58.98
N GLY A 41 13.55 17.34 -58.03
CA GLY A 41 12.14 17.63 -58.26
C GLY A 41 11.15 16.60 -57.72
N PHE A 42 9.88 16.97 -57.87
CA PHE A 42 8.73 16.44 -57.14
C PHE A 42 8.17 15.17 -57.78
N LYS A 43 8.01 14.11 -56.99
CA LYS A 43 7.16 12.98 -57.37
C LYS A 43 6.03 12.85 -56.34
N PRO A 44 4.76 12.80 -56.77
CA PRO A 44 3.65 12.57 -55.85
C PRO A 44 3.83 11.24 -55.12
N LEU A 45 3.40 11.18 -53.86
CA LEU A 45 3.37 9.96 -53.07
C LEU A 45 2.51 8.91 -53.78
N LYS A 46 3.06 7.70 -53.96
CA LYS A 46 2.26 6.55 -54.39
C LYS A 46 1.36 6.04 -53.28
N SER A 47 1.82 6.13 -52.04
CA SER A 47 1.09 5.73 -50.83
C SER A 47 1.61 6.48 -49.61
N THR A 48 0.73 6.81 -48.67
CA THR A 48 1.11 7.28 -47.33
C THR A 48 1.61 6.11 -46.49
N PRO A 49 2.64 6.30 -45.63
CA PRO A 49 3.00 5.31 -44.64
C PRO A 49 1.81 4.96 -43.74
N TYR A 50 1.73 3.70 -43.34
CA TYR A 50 0.74 3.25 -42.38
C TYR A 50 1.23 3.54 -40.95
N PHE A 51 0.34 4.06 -40.12
CA PHE A 51 0.56 4.33 -38.71
C PHE A 51 -0.56 3.69 -37.89
N TYR A 52 -0.21 3.06 -36.78
CA TYR A 52 -1.19 2.50 -35.85
C TYR A 52 -1.95 3.62 -35.15
N ASP A 53 -3.27 3.44 -35.00
CA ASP A 53 -4.12 4.38 -34.26
C ASP A 53 -3.86 4.29 -32.76
N ASN A 54 -3.78 3.08 -32.21
CA ASN A 54 -3.40 2.83 -30.82
C ASN A 54 -2.01 2.19 -30.81
N PHE A 55 -1.01 2.86 -30.27
CA PHE A 55 0.37 2.40 -30.39
C PHE A 55 1.16 2.48 -29.10
N PHE A 56 2.14 1.59 -29.01
CA PHE A 56 3.28 1.66 -28.10
C PHE A 56 4.52 2.02 -28.91
N ALA A 57 5.36 2.91 -28.37
CA ALA A 57 6.64 3.24 -28.97
C ALA A 57 7.65 3.64 -27.90
N VAL A 58 8.90 3.22 -28.09
CA VAL A 58 10.06 3.78 -27.37
C VAL A 58 10.78 4.72 -28.33
N THR A 59 11.11 5.94 -27.92
CA THR A 59 11.81 6.91 -28.76
C THR A 59 13.14 7.30 -28.16
N GLU A 60 14.19 7.41 -28.97
CA GLU A 60 15.42 8.06 -28.57
C GLU A 60 15.63 9.31 -29.43
N GLU A 61 15.59 10.46 -28.78
CA GLU A 61 15.83 11.75 -29.38
C GLU A 61 17.26 12.18 -29.09
N THR A 62 18.01 12.50 -30.15
CA THR A 62 19.34 13.09 -30.09
C THR A 62 19.32 14.47 -30.73
N VAL A 63 19.73 15.48 -29.96
CA VAL A 63 19.91 16.87 -30.44
C VAL A 63 21.39 17.13 -30.74
N TYR A 64 21.69 17.63 -31.94
CA TYR A 64 23.04 17.99 -32.37
C TYR A 64 23.23 19.51 -32.38
N SER A 65 24.37 19.99 -31.85
CA SER A 65 24.76 21.39 -31.92
C SER A 65 25.32 21.80 -33.29
N LYS A 66 25.49 23.12 -33.47
CA LYS A 66 25.87 23.86 -34.70
C LYS A 66 27.05 23.31 -35.53
N ASP A 67 27.91 22.51 -34.93
CA ASP A 67 29.13 21.94 -35.53
C ASP A 67 28.98 20.46 -35.94
N GLY A 68 27.86 19.81 -35.63
CA GLY A 68 27.64 18.38 -35.87
C GLY A 68 28.48 17.45 -34.98
N SER A 69 29.42 17.99 -34.19
CA SER A 69 30.35 17.24 -33.35
C SER A 69 29.93 17.09 -31.89
N THR A 70 29.03 17.93 -31.37
CA THR A 70 28.60 17.83 -29.96
C THR A 70 27.19 17.25 -29.86
N GLN A 71 27.07 16.03 -29.31
CA GLN A 71 25.78 15.46 -28.88
C GLN A 71 25.28 16.28 -27.68
N GLY A 72 24.26 17.12 -27.89
CA GLY A 72 23.79 18.08 -26.90
C GLY A 72 22.85 17.48 -25.85
N ARG A 73 22.03 16.48 -26.23
CA ARG A 73 21.15 15.75 -25.30
C ARG A 73 20.60 14.48 -25.92
N VAL A 74 20.60 13.38 -25.16
CA VAL A 74 19.82 12.17 -25.46
C VAL A 74 18.61 12.15 -24.54
N VAL A 75 17.41 12.01 -25.11
CA VAL A 75 16.15 11.88 -24.38
C VAL A 75 15.49 10.58 -24.83
N GLN A 76 15.24 9.68 -23.88
CA GLN A 76 14.50 8.46 -24.13
C GLN A 76 13.06 8.65 -23.67
N ARG A 77 12.08 8.27 -24.50
CA ARG A 77 10.66 8.29 -24.12
C ARG A 77 10.04 6.92 -24.34
N THR A 78 9.11 6.53 -23.49
CA THR A 78 8.17 5.43 -23.74
C THR A 78 6.80 6.06 -23.87
N ILE A 79 6.09 5.75 -24.95
CA ILE A 79 4.82 6.38 -25.32
C ILE A 79 3.79 5.28 -25.51
N ARG A 80 2.68 5.35 -24.77
CA ARG A 80 1.45 4.62 -25.05
C ARG A 80 0.39 5.63 -25.42
N TYR A 81 -0.13 5.51 -26.63
CA TYR A 81 -1.09 6.44 -27.18
C TYR A 81 -2.32 5.68 -27.67
N SER A 82 -3.50 6.02 -27.13
CA SER A 82 -4.74 5.33 -27.47
C SER A 82 -5.88 6.33 -27.63
N PRO A 83 -6.18 6.77 -28.86
CA PRO A 83 -7.38 7.58 -29.13
C PRO A 83 -8.66 6.79 -28.88
N SER A 84 -8.62 5.45 -28.99
CA SER A 84 -9.79 4.59 -28.75
C SER A 84 -10.21 4.60 -27.27
N THR A 85 -9.26 4.50 -26.35
CA THR A 85 -9.49 4.66 -24.90
C THR A 85 -9.36 6.11 -24.45
N LYS A 86 -9.08 7.04 -25.37
CA LYS A 86 -8.87 8.48 -25.15
C LYS A 86 -7.81 8.77 -24.08
N GLN A 87 -6.74 7.99 -24.05
CA GLN A 87 -5.67 8.08 -23.07
C GLN A 87 -4.29 8.24 -23.73
N LEU A 88 -3.38 8.91 -23.00
CA LEU A 88 -1.97 9.08 -23.34
C LEU A 88 -1.13 8.85 -22.09
N ASP A 89 -0.06 8.08 -22.24
CA ASP A 89 0.94 7.82 -21.21
C ASP A 89 2.35 7.99 -21.80
N ILE A 90 3.15 8.88 -21.20
CA ILE A 90 4.51 9.19 -21.62
C ILE A 90 5.45 9.11 -20.43
N HIS A 91 6.46 8.25 -20.54
CA HIS A 91 7.58 8.20 -19.62
C HIS A 91 8.82 8.75 -20.31
N GLU A 92 9.37 9.85 -19.82
CA GLU A 92 10.57 10.46 -20.36
C GLU A 92 11.75 10.29 -19.38
N LYS A 93 12.86 9.77 -19.90
CA LYS A 93 14.14 9.63 -19.20
C LYS A 93 15.18 10.54 -19.84
N LYS A 94 15.70 11.47 -19.03
CA LYS A 94 16.83 12.34 -19.32
C LYS A 94 18.01 11.94 -18.43
N ALA A 95 19.23 12.34 -18.79
CA ALA A 95 20.45 12.02 -18.02
C ALA A 95 20.30 12.22 -16.50
N ASN A 96 19.66 13.33 -16.08
CA ASN A 96 19.46 13.68 -14.67
C ASN A 96 17.99 13.90 -14.29
N ASN A 97 17.03 13.42 -15.10
CA ASN A 97 15.61 13.60 -14.78
C ASN A 97 14.74 12.45 -15.28
N ARG A 98 13.63 12.22 -14.59
CA ARG A 98 12.54 11.38 -15.08
C ARG A 98 11.27 12.21 -15.02
N ILE A 99 10.57 12.27 -16.15
CA ILE A 99 9.29 12.94 -16.29
C ILE A 99 8.25 11.88 -16.64
N TYR A 100 7.08 12.00 -16.05
CA TYR A 100 5.95 11.14 -16.34
C TYR A 100 4.72 12.00 -16.64
N ILE A 101 4.02 11.68 -17.71
CA ILE A 101 2.83 12.40 -18.16
C ILE A 101 1.74 11.37 -18.45
N TYR A 102 0.61 11.52 -17.79
CA TYR A 102 -0.60 10.77 -18.10
C TYR A 102 -1.75 11.72 -18.40
N VAL A 103 -2.57 11.38 -19.38
CA VAL A 103 -3.77 12.14 -19.76
C VAL A 103 -4.92 11.18 -20.01
N ASP A 104 -6.06 11.51 -19.43
CA ASP A 104 -7.35 10.87 -19.69
C ASP A 104 -8.30 11.96 -20.20
N GLN A 105 -8.63 11.90 -21.49
CA GLN A 105 -9.51 12.88 -22.12
C GLN A 105 -10.98 12.70 -21.70
N GLU A 106 -11.44 11.49 -21.36
CA GLU A 106 -12.82 11.30 -20.89
C GLU A 106 -13.05 11.96 -19.54
N LYS A 107 -12.08 11.80 -18.64
CA LYS A 107 -12.10 12.42 -17.31
C LYS A 107 -11.62 13.86 -17.31
N ASN A 108 -11.10 14.34 -18.46
CA ASN A 108 -10.45 15.64 -18.61
C ASN A 108 -9.41 15.89 -17.49
N SER A 109 -8.54 14.90 -17.27
CA SER A 109 -7.56 14.89 -16.18
C SER A 109 -6.15 14.61 -16.69
N CYS A 110 -5.16 15.26 -16.10
CA CYS A 110 -3.76 14.97 -16.39
C CYS A 110 -2.92 14.89 -15.13
N VAL A 111 -1.89 14.05 -15.22
CA VAL A 111 -0.86 13.89 -14.21
C VAL A 111 0.46 14.28 -14.85
N HIS A 112 1.24 15.11 -14.17
CA HIS A 112 2.63 15.40 -14.53
C HIS A 112 3.51 15.21 -13.30
N TYR A 113 4.50 14.34 -13.42
CA TYR A 113 5.51 14.13 -12.41
C TYR A 113 6.89 14.47 -12.97
N ASP A 114 7.66 15.22 -12.18
CA ASP A 114 9.05 15.56 -12.48
C ASP A 114 9.92 15.24 -11.26
N ARG A 115 10.84 14.30 -11.42
CA ARG A 115 11.71 13.83 -10.34
C ARG A 115 12.58 14.94 -9.76
N LYS A 116 13.02 15.92 -10.57
CA LYS A 116 13.87 17.02 -10.09
C LYS A 116 13.14 17.94 -9.12
N THR A 117 11.83 18.12 -9.30
CA THR A 117 11.01 18.96 -8.41
C THR A 117 10.32 18.15 -7.32
N SER A 118 10.45 16.81 -7.34
CA SER A 118 9.78 15.89 -6.39
C SER A 118 8.26 16.11 -6.31
N GLY A 119 7.65 16.70 -7.33
CA GLY A 119 6.22 17.00 -7.37
C GLY A 119 5.49 16.09 -8.35
N CYS A 120 4.51 15.33 -7.86
CA CYS A 120 3.43 14.80 -8.70
C CYS A 120 2.31 15.87 -8.69
N GLU A 121 2.16 16.60 -9.79
CA GLU A 121 1.08 17.58 -9.95
C GLU A 121 -0.10 16.89 -10.64
N THR A 122 -1.18 16.65 -9.90
CA THR A 122 -2.46 16.21 -10.47
C THR A 122 -3.29 17.45 -10.80
N MET A 123 -3.56 17.68 -12.09
CA MET A 123 -4.35 18.81 -12.54
C MET A 123 -5.76 18.35 -12.91
N LYS A 124 -6.74 18.64 -12.05
CA LYS A 124 -8.17 18.58 -12.41
C LYS A 124 -8.58 19.91 -13.02
N GLY A 125 -8.92 19.93 -14.31
CA GLY A 125 -9.29 21.16 -15.05
C GLY A 125 -8.50 21.35 -16.35
N THR A 126 -8.17 22.60 -16.70
CA THR A 126 -7.43 22.90 -17.94
C THR A 126 -6.00 22.39 -17.82
N CYS A 127 -5.69 21.24 -18.43
CA CYS A 127 -4.32 20.70 -18.52
C CYS A 127 -3.38 21.53 -19.42
N SER A 128 -3.52 22.85 -19.40
CA SER A 128 -2.75 23.82 -20.16
C SER A 128 -1.24 23.68 -19.95
N LYS A 129 -0.78 23.31 -18.75
CA LYS A 129 0.64 23.05 -18.48
C LYS A 129 1.12 21.80 -19.21
N VAL A 130 0.39 20.69 -19.13
CA VAL A 130 0.71 19.44 -19.84
C VAL A 130 0.56 19.60 -21.35
N GLN A 131 -0.43 20.35 -21.83
CA GLN A 131 -0.60 20.67 -23.25
C GLN A 131 0.56 21.52 -23.80
N LYS A 132 1.14 22.43 -23.00
CA LYS A 132 2.36 23.15 -23.41
C LYS A 132 3.57 22.23 -23.51
N LEU A 133 3.67 21.23 -22.63
CA LEU A 133 4.77 20.25 -22.63
C LEU A 133 4.67 19.28 -23.80
N GLU A 134 3.46 18.80 -24.09
CA GLU A 134 3.18 17.78 -25.11
C GLU A 134 2.18 18.32 -26.13
N LYS A 135 2.51 19.48 -26.73
CA LYS A 135 1.68 20.18 -27.73
C LYS A 135 1.35 19.31 -28.95
N ASP A 136 2.27 18.41 -29.27
CA ASP A 136 2.13 17.50 -30.40
C ASP A 136 1.12 16.41 -30.07
N PHE A 137 0.92 16.05 -28.80
CA PHE A 137 -0.01 15.03 -28.32
C PHE A 137 -1.39 15.58 -27.90
N LEU A 138 -1.49 16.86 -27.58
CA LEU A 138 -2.67 17.42 -26.93
C LEU A 138 -3.09 18.76 -27.52
N GLN A 139 -4.40 18.96 -27.68
CA GLN A 139 -5.00 20.26 -27.98
C GLN A 139 -6.06 20.59 -26.93
N LEU A 140 -6.24 21.88 -26.66
CA LEU A 140 -7.38 22.37 -25.88
C LEU A 140 -8.46 22.85 -26.85
N ASN A 141 -9.69 22.38 -26.66
CA ASN A 141 -10.81 22.93 -27.40
C ASN A 141 -11.22 24.32 -26.85
N ASN A 142 -12.18 24.96 -27.51
CA ASN A 142 -12.68 26.30 -27.14
C ASN A 142 -13.30 26.38 -25.74
N LYS A 143 -13.57 25.23 -25.09
CA LYS A 143 -14.06 25.14 -23.71
C LYS A 143 -12.95 24.81 -22.70
N GLY A 144 -11.70 24.75 -23.12
CA GLY A 144 -10.55 24.40 -22.28
C GLY A 144 -10.44 22.91 -21.95
N MET A 145 -11.21 22.04 -22.61
CA MET A 145 -11.10 20.59 -22.42
C MET A 145 -10.03 20.00 -23.33
N ILE A 146 -9.37 18.95 -22.86
CA ILE A 146 -8.29 18.28 -23.59
C ILE A 146 -8.87 17.41 -24.67
N SER A 147 -8.21 17.42 -25.83
CA SER A 147 -8.42 16.45 -26.90
C SER A 147 -7.08 15.90 -27.33
N LEU A 148 -7.00 14.58 -27.45
CA LEU A 148 -5.95 13.93 -28.21
C LEU A 148 -6.14 14.30 -29.71
N THR A 149 -5.06 14.50 -30.47
CA THR A 149 -5.13 14.72 -31.94
C THR A 149 -4.86 13.42 -32.70
N SER A 150 -4.96 13.35 -34.02
CA SER A 150 -4.75 12.09 -34.76
C SER A 150 -3.34 11.49 -34.61
N SER A 151 -3.25 10.15 -34.64
CA SER A 151 -2.03 9.32 -34.56
C SER A 151 -0.94 9.76 -35.54
N SER A 152 -1.31 10.04 -36.79
CA SER A 152 -0.38 10.52 -37.82
C SER A 152 0.19 11.90 -37.52
N ALA A 153 -0.58 12.82 -36.90
CA ALA A 153 -0.06 14.12 -36.49
C ALA A 153 1.01 13.99 -35.37
N LYS A 154 0.94 12.90 -34.58
CA LYS A 154 1.81 12.65 -33.42
C LYS A 154 3.19 12.19 -33.79
N LEU A 155 3.26 11.41 -34.85
CA LEU A 155 4.51 11.00 -35.46
C LEU A 155 4.93 12.08 -36.46
N TRP A 156 4.83 13.37 -36.13
CA TRP A 156 5.15 14.55 -36.97
C TRP A 156 4.86 14.46 -38.48
N TRP A 157 3.95 13.57 -38.89
CA TRP A 157 3.58 13.42 -40.26
C TRP A 157 2.63 14.57 -40.56
N PRO A 158 2.89 15.37 -41.59
CA PRO A 158 2.09 16.54 -41.86
C PRO A 158 0.67 16.11 -42.25
N THR A 159 -0.28 16.28 -41.33
CA THR A 159 -1.70 15.98 -41.51
C THR A 159 -2.55 17.22 -41.73
N ASP A 160 -2.04 18.40 -41.37
CA ASP A 160 -2.82 19.64 -41.38
C ASP A 160 -2.85 20.26 -42.78
N LYS A 161 -4.08 20.51 -43.26
CA LYS A 161 -4.33 21.21 -44.53
C LYS A 161 -4.00 22.70 -44.46
N ASN A 162 -3.83 23.26 -43.25
CA ASN A 162 -3.51 24.68 -43.04
C ASN A 162 -2.02 25.01 -43.18
N MET A 163 -1.15 23.99 -43.34
CA MET A 163 0.26 24.21 -43.69
C MET A 163 0.34 24.72 -45.13
N ILE A 164 0.68 26.00 -45.28
CA ILE A 164 0.51 26.81 -46.50
C ILE A 164 1.26 26.22 -47.72
N LYS A 165 2.33 25.43 -47.50
CA LYS A 165 3.06 24.71 -48.55
C LYS A 165 3.57 23.36 -48.01
N LEU A 166 2.68 22.39 -47.85
CA LEU A 166 3.10 21.00 -47.69
C LEU A 166 3.58 20.49 -49.05
N LYS A 167 4.86 20.13 -49.13
CA LYS A 167 5.35 19.34 -50.25
C LYS A 167 5.94 18.04 -49.71
N VAL A 168 5.35 16.91 -50.09
CA VAL A 168 5.82 15.57 -49.72
C VAL A 168 6.61 14.98 -50.89
N TYR A 169 7.78 14.40 -50.61
CA TYR A 169 8.75 14.03 -51.63
C TYR A 169 9.31 12.63 -51.45
N LYS A 170 9.42 11.97 -52.60
CA LYS A 170 10.38 10.93 -52.98
C LYS A 170 10.46 9.72 -52.06
N GLU A 171 9.72 8.67 -52.42
CA GLU A 171 10.00 7.29 -52.04
C GLU A 171 11.33 6.87 -52.71
N GLU A 172 12.40 6.75 -51.92
CA GLU A 172 13.67 6.14 -52.35
C GLU A 172 13.95 4.92 -51.50
N GLU A 173 14.48 3.86 -52.14
CA GLU A 173 15.10 2.77 -51.39
C GLU A 173 16.35 3.32 -50.69
N SER A 174 16.41 3.15 -49.38
CA SER A 174 17.54 3.52 -48.54
C SER A 174 17.90 2.34 -47.63
N GLU A 175 19.02 2.48 -46.92
CA GLU A 175 19.46 1.46 -45.96
C GLU A 175 19.88 2.13 -44.67
N VAL A 176 19.17 1.80 -43.59
CA VAL A 176 19.44 2.31 -42.24
C VAL A 176 19.64 1.11 -41.33
N ARG A 177 20.79 1.03 -40.64
CA ARG A 177 21.13 -0.10 -39.76
C ARG A 177 21.05 -1.46 -40.48
N ASN A 178 21.51 -1.51 -41.74
CA ASN A 178 21.42 -2.69 -42.62
C ASN A 178 19.99 -3.16 -42.94
N LEU A 179 18.98 -2.29 -42.73
CA LEU A 179 17.59 -2.55 -43.09
C LEU A 179 17.20 -1.68 -44.28
N LYS A 180 16.69 -2.31 -45.34
CA LYS A 180 16.02 -1.66 -46.46
C LYS A 180 14.80 -0.86 -45.99
N THR A 181 14.80 0.43 -46.30
CA THR A 181 13.75 1.39 -45.92
C THR A 181 13.27 2.18 -47.14
N LYS A 182 12.04 2.67 -47.07
CA LYS A 182 11.48 3.72 -47.91
C LYS A 182 11.73 5.05 -47.22
N LYS A 183 12.53 5.90 -47.87
CA LYS A 183 12.75 7.28 -47.46
C LYS A 183 11.55 8.13 -47.88
N TYR A 184 11.10 9.05 -47.03
CA TYR A 184 10.17 10.12 -47.40
C TYR A 184 10.71 11.44 -46.86
N VAL A 185 10.59 12.53 -47.62
CA VAL A 185 11.02 13.86 -47.18
C VAL A 185 9.82 14.80 -47.22
N THR A 186 9.56 15.54 -46.17
CA THR A 186 8.50 16.56 -46.11
C THR A 186 9.10 17.92 -45.83
N CYS A 187 8.65 18.95 -46.55
CA CYS A 187 8.96 20.33 -46.23
C CYS A 187 7.68 21.05 -45.81
N VAL A 188 7.69 21.66 -44.62
CA VAL A 188 6.54 22.31 -43.99
C VAL A 188 6.90 23.74 -43.61
N TYR A 189 5.97 24.67 -43.81
CA TYR A 189 6.09 26.04 -43.34
C TYR A 189 5.06 26.33 -42.24
N ASP A 190 5.54 26.71 -41.05
CA ASP A 190 4.73 27.24 -39.97
C ASP A 190 4.79 28.77 -39.98
N LYS A 191 3.66 29.40 -40.31
CA LYS A 191 3.53 30.86 -40.34
C LYS A 191 3.53 31.49 -38.94
N GLY A 192 3.05 30.77 -37.92
CA GLY A 192 3.02 31.24 -36.55
C GLY A 192 4.41 31.30 -35.92
N GLU A 193 5.28 30.36 -36.28
CA GLU A 193 6.66 30.31 -35.80
C GLU A 193 7.70 30.93 -36.76
N ASP A 194 7.26 31.37 -37.95
CA ASP A 194 8.09 31.74 -39.11
C ASP A 194 9.23 30.74 -39.35
N LEU A 195 8.84 29.50 -39.58
CA LEU A 195 9.75 28.36 -39.54
C LEU A 195 9.48 27.41 -40.70
N THR A 196 10.49 27.20 -41.55
CA THR A 196 10.51 26.09 -42.49
C THR A 196 11.14 24.87 -41.83
N THR A 197 10.48 23.72 -41.90
CA THR A 197 10.92 22.44 -41.35
C THR A 197 11.08 21.44 -42.48
N VAL A 198 12.27 20.82 -42.60
CA VAL A 198 12.49 19.66 -43.48
C VAL A 198 12.59 18.42 -42.63
N THR A 199 11.67 17.49 -42.77
CA THR A 199 11.68 16.20 -42.07
C THR A 199 11.99 15.08 -43.03
N GLU A 200 12.86 14.15 -42.62
CA GLU A 200 13.09 12.88 -43.29
C GLU A 200 12.45 11.73 -42.48
N TRP A 201 11.79 10.82 -43.18
CA TRP A 201 11.19 9.62 -42.64
C TRP A 201 11.88 8.44 -43.29
N GLN A 202 12.23 7.43 -42.51
CA GLN A 202 12.74 6.16 -43.04
C GLN A 202 11.80 5.06 -42.50
N VAL A 203 10.96 4.54 -43.38
CA VAL A 203 9.96 3.53 -43.02
C VAL A 203 10.45 2.19 -43.56
N LEU A 204 10.33 1.12 -42.78
CA LEU A 204 10.76 -0.20 -43.24
C LEU A 204 10.07 -0.57 -44.57
N ASP A 205 10.85 -1.05 -45.55
CA ASP A 205 10.31 -1.52 -46.82
C ASP A 205 9.85 -2.97 -46.69
N VAL A 206 8.62 -3.17 -46.23
CA VAL A 206 8.03 -4.49 -45.99
C VAL A 206 8.01 -5.38 -47.22
N ASP A 207 7.96 -4.78 -48.42
CA ASP A 207 7.95 -5.51 -49.69
C ASP A 207 9.26 -6.30 -49.89
N LYS A 208 10.34 -5.91 -49.20
CA LYS A 208 11.65 -6.59 -49.23
C LYS A 208 11.80 -7.69 -48.18
N TYR A 209 10.84 -7.87 -47.27
CA TYR A 209 10.90 -8.83 -46.16
C TYR A 209 9.66 -9.75 -46.10
N PRO A 210 9.57 -10.76 -46.97
CA PRO A 210 8.35 -11.56 -47.17
C PRO A 210 7.92 -12.45 -45.98
N LYS A 211 8.76 -12.58 -44.94
CA LYS A 211 8.45 -13.32 -43.70
C LYS A 211 8.21 -12.41 -42.51
N MET A 212 8.25 -11.09 -42.71
CA MET A 212 8.07 -10.14 -41.65
C MET A 212 6.58 -9.90 -41.45
N ASP A 213 6.15 -10.03 -40.21
CA ASP A 213 4.80 -9.69 -39.81
C ASP A 213 4.62 -8.18 -39.98
N VAL A 214 3.76 -7.78 -40.92
CA VAL A 214 3.41 -6.37 -41.18
C VAL A 214 2.82 -5.68 -39.95
N THR A 215 2.38 -6.42 -38.93
CA THR A 215 1.93 -5.86 -37.65
C THR A 215 3.09 -5.57 -36.67
N LYS A 216 4.32 -5.99 -36.99
CA LYS A 216 5.55 -5.75 -36.21
C LYS A 216 6.45 -4.67 -36.82
N ASN A 217 5.90 -3.84 -37.70
CA ASN A 217 6.65 -2.88 -38.50
C ASN A 217 7.28 -1.75 -37.68
N THR A 218 8.61 -1.81 -37.56
CA THR A 218 9.48 -0.75 -37.06
C THR A 218 9.42 0.48 -37.98
N VAL A 219 8.86 1.59 -37.51
CA VAL A 219 9.15 2.91 -38.10
C VAL A 219 10.56 3.30 -37.62
N LEU A 220 11.56 3.30 -38.50
CA LEU A 220 12.89 3.82 -38.18
C LEU A 220 12.94 5.30 -38.54
N MET A 221 12.20 6.16 -37.85
CA MET A 221 12.30 7.59 -38.17
C MET A 221 13.72 8.09 -37.92
N ALA A 222 14.22 8.96 -38.80
CA ALA A 222 15.32 9.86 -38.49
C ALA A 222 14.85 11.26 -38.88
N HIS A 223 14.14 11.91 -37.96
CA HIS A 223 13.73 13.29 -38.15
C HIS A 223 14.99 14.15 -38.32
N TYR A 224 14.92 15.17 -39.16
CA TYR A 224 15.86 16.28 -39.16
C TYR A 224 15.00 17.53 -39.01
N HIS A 225 15.50 18.56 -38.34
CA HIS A 225 14.81 19.85 -38.26
C HIS A 225 15.86 20.90 -38.63
N GLN A 226 15.49 21.90 -39.43
CA GLN A 226 16.43 22.95 -39.82
C GLN A 226 15.65 24.24 -40.08
N SER A 227 15.82 25.23 -39.20
CA SER A 227 15.29 26.59 -39.35
C SER A 227 16.31 27.51 -39.99
N LYS A 228 15.89 28.40 -40.90
CA LYS A 228 16.72 29.50 -41.41
C LYS A 228 16.81 30.69 -40.43
N ASN A 229 15.73 30.95 -39.68
CA ASN A 229 15.51 32.24 -39.00
C ASN A 229 15.76 32.20 -37.47
N LYS A 230 15.91 31.02 -36.86
CA LYS A 230 16.31 30.89 -35.44
C LYS A 230 17.72 30.32 -35.36
N SER A 231 18.67 31.17 -34.97
CA SER A 231 20.00 30.74 -34.55
C SER A 231 19.93 30.30 -33.08
N PRO A 232 20.49 29.13 -32.71
CA PRO A 232 21.21 28.17 -33.55
C PRO A 232 20.29 27.20 -34.31
N MET A 233 20.73 26.75 -35.49
CA MET A 233 20.14 25.62 -36.22
C MET A 233 20.23 24.35 -35.36
N GLU A 234 19.09 23.78 -35.01
CA GLU A 234 19.02 22.56 -34.21
C GLU A 234 18.66 21.37 -35.10
N SER A 235 19.60 20.45 -35.28
CA SER A 235 19.31 19.16 -35.92
C SER A 235 18.91 18.16 -34.84
N ARG A 236 17.76 17.51 -35.02
CA ARG A 236 17.17 16.62 -34.03
C ARG A 236 16.80 15.31 -34.70
N ARG A 237 17.49 14.23 -34.33
CA ARG A 237 17.19 12.87 -34.75
C ARG A 237 16.30 12.21 -33.70
N ILE A 238 15.23 11.57 -34.12
CA ILE A 238 14.34 10.82 -33.23
C ILE A 238 14.17 9.43 -33.83
N ASP A 239 14.74 8.43 -33.17
CA ASP A 239 14.59 7.03 -33.54
C ASP A 239 13.40 6.44 -32.77
N PHE A 240 12.49 5.73 -33.45
CA PHE A 240 11.49 4.91 -32.78
C PHE A 240 11.96 3.44 -32.73
N PHE A 241 11.71 2.81 -31.59
CA PHE A 241 11.97 1.43 -31.25
C PHE A 241 10.66 0.81 -30.76
N GLU A 242 10.50 -0.49 -31.00
CA GLU A 242 9.33 -1.27 -30.56
C GLU A 242 7.98 -0.65 -30.97
N TYR A 243 7.94 0.08 -32.09
CA TYR A 243 6.70 0.66 -32.60
C TYR A 243 5.72 -0.44 -32.98
N ARG A 244 4.63 -0.57 -32.22
CA ARG A 244 3.64 -1.64 -32.40
C ARG A 244 2.24 -1.16 -32.05
N GLN A 245 1.25 -1.87 -32.57
CA GLN A 245 -0.13 -1.73 -32.11
C GLN A 245 -0.24 -2.17 -30.63
N LEU A 246 -1.02 -1.45 -29.84
CA LEU A 246 -1.41 -1.91 -28.50
C LEU A 246 -2.31 -3.14 -28.61
N SER A 247 -2.02 -4.18 -27.82
CA SER A 247 -2.82 -5.40 -27.80
C SER A 247 -4.21 -5.15 -27.23
N ALA A 248 -5.15 -6.07 -27.50
CA ALA A 248 -6.50 -5.98 -26.97
C ALA A 248 -6.48 -5.96 -25.42
N ASP A 249 -5.62 -6.78 -24.80
CA ASP A 249 -5.49 -6.85 -23.34
C ASP A 249 -4.95 -5.54 -22.74
N GLU A 250 -4.01 -4.87 -23.43
CA GLU A 250 -3.50 -3.54 -23.03
C GLU A 250 -4.55 -2.42 -23.17
N LEU A 251 -5.58 -2.63 -23.99
CA LEU A 251 -6.67 -1.66 -24.20
C LEU A 251 -7.91 -1.96 -23.36
N GLN A 252 -8.13 -3.22 -22.96
CA GLN A 252 -9.34 -3.68 -22.26
C GLN A 252 -9.58 -2.93 -20.95
N TYR A 253 -8.52 -2.57 -20.23
CA TYR A 253 -8.58 -1.91 -18.93
C TYR A 253 -8.13 -0.43 -18.96
N GLY A 254 -7.82 0.09 -20.15
CA GLY A 254 -7.21 1.39 -20.34
C GLY A 254 -5.70 1.41 -20.03
N LEU A 255 -5.06 2.54 -20.34
CA LEU A 255 -3.66 2.77 -20.01
C LEU A 255 -3.57 3.04 -18.50
N HIS A 256 -2.96 2.14 -17.75
CA HIS A 256 -2.77 2.32 -16.31
C HIS A 256 -1.55 3.19 -16.01
N ILE A 257 -1.67 4.04 -14.99
CA ILE A 257 -0.52 4.68 -14.36
C ILE A 257 0.22 3.58 -13.61
N PRO A 258 1.51 3.32 -13.90
CA PRO A 258 2.31 2.42 -13.09
C PRO A 258 2.28 2.91 -11.64
N GLU A 259 1.83 2.04 -10.74
CA GLU A 259 1.56 2.33 -9.33
C GLU A 259 2.80 2.88 -8.60
N ASP A 260 3.99 2.69 -9.16
CA ASP A 260 5.29 3.14 -8.66
C ASP A 260 5.65 4.59 -9.03
N ILE A 261 5.04 5.21 -10.05
CA ILE A 261 5.47 6.51 -10.59
C ILE A 261 4.67 7.70 -10.02
N CYS A 262 3.36 7.53 -9.92
CA CYS A 262 2.49 8.34 -9.06
C CYS A 262 1.50 7.35 -8.45
N GLN A 263 1.65 7.05 -7.16
CA GLN A 263 0.89 6.03 -6.41
C GLN A 263 -0.62 6.33 -6.31
N LEU A 264 -1.38 6.51 -7.41
CA LEU A 264 -2.70 7.15 -7.34
C LEU A 264 -3.74 6.70 -8.41
N ASN A 265 -4.44 5.56 -8.19
CA ASN A 265 -5.79 5.32 -8.72
C ASN A 265 -6.87 6.19 -8.01
N PHE A 266 -6.93 7.49 -8.28
CA PHE A 266 -7.85 8.42 -7.62
C PHE A 266 -9.35 8.11 -7.88
N ILE A 267 -10.11 7.75 -6.85
CA ILE A 267 -11.57 7.52 -6.92
C ILE A 267 -12.38 8.75 -6.46
N GLY A 268 -11.82 9.67 -5.66
CA GLY A 268 -12.54 10.88 -5.24
C GLY A 268 -11.88 11.64 -4.08
N PRO A 269 -12.44 12.81 -3.70
CA PRO A 269 -12.04 13.51 -2.47
C PRO A 269 -12.34 12.62 -1.24
N SER A 270 -11.41 12.52 -0.30
CA SER A 270 -11.59 11.72 0.92
C SER A 270 -12.23 12.53 2.05
N SER A 271 -12.80 11.82 3.02
CA SER A 271 -12.98 12.36 4.37
C SER A 271 -11.61 12.78 4.91
N THR A 272 -11.53 13.93 5.58
CA THR A 272 -10.36 14.33 6.37
C THR A 272 -10.39 13.75 7.79
N LYS A 273 -11.53 13.16 8.19
CA LYS A 273 -11.67 12.48 9.48
C LYS A 273 -11.17 11.06 9.40
N ILE A 274 -10.13 10.77 10.17
CA ILE A 274 -9.65 9.42 10.47
C ILE A 274 -10.80 8.66 11.16
N PRO A 275 -11.13 7.42 10.73
CA PRO A 275 -12.10 6.58 11.43
C PRO A 275 -11.71 6.35 12.89
N HIS A 276 -12.69 5.99 13.72
CA HIS A 276 -12.41 5.70 15.13
C HIS A 276 -11.50 4.47 15.24
N LEU A 277 -10.28 4.68 15.73
CA LEU A 277 -9.32 3.60 15.94
C LEU A 277 -9.80 2.69 17.08
N PRO A 278 -9.76 1.37 16.89
CA PRO A 278 -10.09 0.43 17.95
C PRO A 278 -9.01 0.48 19.03
N LEU A 279 -9.43 0.43 20.29
CA LEU A 279 -8.50 0.34 21.43
C LEU A 279 -7.74 -0.99 21.43
N ARG A 280 -8.26 -2.01 20.74
CA ARG A 280 -7.71 -3.36 20.68
C ARG A 280 -7.89 -3.95 19.29
N PHE A 281 -6.80 -4.43 18.73
CA PHE A 281 -6.81 -5.03 17.40
C PHE A 281 -5.77 -6.14 17.27
N ARG A 282 -6.01 -7.03 16.32
CA ARG A 282 -5.05 -8.02 15.84
C ARG A 282 -5.11 -8.10 14.33
N TYR A 283 -3.95 -8.26 13.70
CA TYR A 283 -3.85 -8.47 12.26
C TYR A 283 -2.59 -9.26 11.91
N LEU A 284 -2.57 -9.81 10.71
CA LEU A 284 -1.38 -10.36 10.08
C LEU A 284 -0.83 -9.32 9.12
N GLU A 285 0.49 -9.14 9.10
CA GLU A 285 1.14 -8.31 8.09
C GLU A 285 2.25 -9.08 7.36
N GLU A 286 2.30 -8.90 6.05
CA GLU A 286 3.44 -9.27 5.21
C GLU A 286 4.26 -8.00 4.98
N VAL A 287 5.47 -7.96 5.51
CA VAL A 287 6.33 -6.78 5.53
C VAL A 287 7.47 -6.98 4.54
N ASP A 288 7.63 -6.02 3.63
CA ASP A 288 8.79 -5.87 2.76
C ASP A 288 9.67 -4.74 3.30
N VAL A 289 10.95 -5.04 3.57
CA VAL A 289 11.95 -4.08 4.04
C VAL A 289 13.03 -3.91 2.98
N ALA A 290 13.24 -2.66 2.52
CA ALA A 290 14.33 -2.31 1.63
C ALA A 290 15.57 -1.89 2.45
N VAL A 291 16.60 -2.75 2.47
CA VAL A 291 17.85 -2.49 3.21
C VAL A 291 18.84 -1.71 2.33
N LYS A 292 19.41 -0.63 2.87
CA LYS A 292 20.18 0.36 2.10
C LYS A 292 21.51 -0.15 1.51
N SER A 293 22.12 -1.21 2.07
CA SER A 293 23.47 -1.63 1.69
C SER A 293 23.53 -2.35 0.33
N ASP A 294 22.42 -2.91 -0.14
CA ASP A 294 22.33 -3.56 -1.44
C ASP A 294 20.87 -3.53 -1.92
N LEU A 295 20.57 -2.82 -3.01
CA LEU A 295 19.22 -2.74 -3.59
C LEU A 295 18.67 -4.10 -4.07
N SER A 296 19.47 -5.16 -3.94
CA SER A 296 19.11 -6.55 -4.24
C SER A 296 18.61 -7.34 -3.01
N GLN A 297 18.75 -6.82 -1.79
CA GLN A 297 18.30 -7.49 -0.55
C GLN A 297 17.00 -6.87 -0.05
N TYR A 298 15.89 -7.52 -0.41
CA TYR A 298 14.59 -7.32 0.21
C TYR A 298 14.39 -8.38 1.27
N GLU A 299 14.17 -7.98 2.51
CA GLU A 299 13.71 -8.91 3.54
C GLU A 299 12.18 -8.91 3.53
N ARG A 300 11.60 -10.09 3.27
CA ARG A 300 10.16 -10.32 3.36
C ARG A 300 9.87 -11.26 4.50
N TYR A 301 9.00 -10.84 5.42
CA TYR A 301 8.53 -11.69 6.50
C TYR A 301 7.05 -11.48 6.79
N VAL A 302 6.44 -12.50 7.39
CA VAL A 302 5.05 -12.44 7.86
C VAL A 302 5.06 -12.46 9.37
N GLN A 303 4.33 -11.55 9.99
CA GLN A 303 4.14 -11.52 11.44
C GLN A 303 2.69 -11.24 11.81
N GLU A 304 2.27 -11.76 12.98
CA GLU A 304 0.99 -11.40 13.60
C GLU A 304 1.23 -10.28 14.61
N ILE A 305 0.50 -9.18 14.48
CA ILE A 305 0.52 -8.06 15.42
C ILE A 305 -0.78 -8.08 16.23
N GLU A 306 -0.66 -7.98 17.55
CA GLU A 306 -1.76 -7.73 18.46
C GLU A 306 -1.42 -6.54 19.35
N TYR A 307 -2.33 -5.58 19.48
CA TYR A 307 -2.15 -4.42 20.34
C TYR A 307 -3.37 -4.18 21.22
N ASN A 308 -3.09 -3.72 22.44
CA ASN A 308 -4.09 -3.27 23.38
C ASN A 308 -3.66 -1.95 24.03
N ALA A 309 -4.36 -0.88 23.65
CA ALA A 309 -4.13 0.49 24.11
C ALA A 309 -4.28 0.64 25.63
N MET A 310 -5.19 -0.12 26.24
CA MET A 310 -5.45 -0.04 27.68
C MET A 310 -4.33 -0.66 28.50
N SER A 311 -3.70 -1.72 27.99
CA SER A 311 -2.51 -2.30 28.62
C SER A 311 -1.21 -1.67 28.16
N GLN A 312 -1.23 -0.91 27.06
CA GLN A 312 -0.06 -0.36 26.35
C GLN A 312 0.96 -1.43 25.98
N VAL A 313 0.48 -2.59 25.52
CA VAL A 313 1.32 -3.72 25.12
C VAL A 313 1.04 -4.07 23.67
N LEU A 314 2.11 -4.17 22.88
CA LEU A 314 2.11 -4.72 21.53
C LEU A 314 2.80 -6.08 21.55
N LYS A 315 2.18 -7.08 20.94
CA LYS A 315 2.72 -8.40 20.66
C LYS A 315 2.98 -8.49 19.16
N ALA A 316 4.18 -8.90 18.78
CA ALA A 316 4.50 -9.37 17.43
C ALA A 316 4.89 -10.85 17.52
N THR A 317 4.22 -11.69 16.74
CA THR A 317 4.55 -13.12 16.59
C THR A 317 5.18 -13.32 15.23
N THR A 318 6.42 -13.80 15.20
CA THR A 318 7.15 -14.09 13.97
C THR A 318 7.34 -15.59 13.82
N TYR A 319 7.12 -16.08 12.60
CA TYR A 319 7.30 -17.49 12.25
C TYR A 319 8.56 -17.63 11.42
N HIS A 320 9.64 -18.15 12.01
CA HIS A 320 10.89 -18.43 11.30
C HIS A 320 10.95 -19.88 10.85
N ALA A 321 11.43 -20.13 9.63
CA ALA A 321 11.84 -21.48 9.24
C ALA A 321 13.18 -21.80 9.92
N ARG A 322 13.31 -22.95 10.59
CA ARG A 322 14.62 -23.45 11.01
C ARG A 322 15.33 -24.08 9.82
N ASP A 323 16.66 -24.01 9.84
CA ASP A 323 17.55 -24.60 8.83
C ASP A 323 17.43 -26.13 8.72
N ASP A 324 16.83 -26.80 9.72
CA ASP A 324 16.52 -28.23 9.70
C ASP A 324 15.03 -28.46 9.37
N ASP A 325 14.79 -29.15 8.24
CA ASP A 325 13.48 -29.35 7.60
C ASP A 325 12.34 -29.76 8.56
N ASN A 326 11.32 -28.88 8.64
CA ASN A 326 9.94 -29.00 9.18
C ASN A 326 9.61 -28.33 10.52
N GLU A 327 10.57 -27.88 11.34
CA GLU A 327 10.23 -27.12 12.55
C GLU A 327 10.15 -25.62 12.27
N LYS A 328 8.98 -25.01 12.51
CA LYS A 328 8.82 -23.56 12.53
C LYS A 328 9.17 -23.05 13.93
N GLU A 329 10.14 -22.15 14.03
CA GLU A 329 10.35 -21.42 15.27
C GLU A 329 9.29 -20.32 15.40
N VAL A 330 8.55 -20.36 16.51
CA VAL A 330 7.63 -19.28 16.88
C VAL A 330 8.34 -18.39 17.88
N SER A 331 8.66 -17.18 17.46
CA SER A 331 9.24 -16.14 18.30
C SER A 331 8.20 -15.07 18.60
N TYR A 332 8.25 -14.54 19.80
CA TYR A 332 7.39 -13.49 20.27
C TYR A 332 8.23 -12.29 20.69
N ARG A 333 7.82 -11.11 20.22
CA ARG A 333 8.32 -9.83 20.70
C ARG A 333 7.17 -9.08 21.36
N TYR A 334 7.33 -8.76 22.64
CA TYR A 334 6.36 -7.95 23.39
C TYR A 334 6.97 -6.61 23.73
N THR A 335 6.35 -5.54 23.27
CA THR A 335 6.74 -4.17 23.61
C THR A 335 5.75 -3.64 24.63
N ASP A 336 6.22 -3.38 25.85
CA ASP A 336 5.47 -2.70 26.90
C ASP A 336 5.84 -1.22 26.89
N TYR A 337 4.96 -0.39 26.34
CA TYR A 337 5.20 1.04 26.21
C TYR A 337 5.08 1.79 27.55
N SER A 338 4.39 1.20 28.54
CA SER A 338 4.23 1.83 29.86
C SER A 338 5.53 1.85 30.66
N THR A 339 6.41 0.87 30.42
CA THR A 339 7.75 0.77 31.04
C THR A 339 8.89 0.87 30.04
N LYS A 340 8.60 1.01 28.74
CA LYS A 340 9.60 1.03 27.65
C LYS A 340 10.47 -0.22 27.62
N HIS A 341 9.89 -1.36 27.99
CA HIS A 341 10.57 -2.66 27.96
C HIS A 341 10.17 -3.44 26.72
N THR A 342 11.11 -4.19 26.16
CA THR A 342 10.83 -5.16 25.10
C THR A 342 11.26 -6.54 25.53
N TYR A 343 10.34 -7.50 25.52
CA TYR A 343 10.57 -8.91 25.86
C TYR A 343 10.64 -9.74 24.58
N PHE A 344 11.67 -10.57 24.45
CA PHE A 344 11.80 -11.52 23.36
C PHE A 344 11.69 -12.91 23.95
N ALA A 345 10.66 -13.66 23.57
CA ALA A 345 10.42 -15.02 24.04
C ALA A 345 10.32 -15.98 22.86
N SER A 346 10.91 -17.17 22.96
CA SER A 346 10.80 -18.24 21.96
C SER A 346 10.00 -19.38 22.56
N GLU A 347 8.90 -19.77 21.91
CA GLU A 347 8.08 -20.90 22.38
C GLU A 347 8.86 -22.21 22.28
N THR A 348 9.60 -22.36 21.18
CA THR A 348 10.34 -23.55 20.80
C THR A 348 11.51 -23.82 21.74
N THR A 349 12.32 -22.80 22.00
CA THR A 349 13.51 -22.96 22.86
C THR A 349 13.19 -22.72 24.33
N GLY A 350 12.08 -22.05 24.61
CA GLY A 350 11.69 -21.64 25.94
C GLY A 350 12.50 -20.48 26.52
N ASN A 351 13.43 -19.91 25.74
CA ASN A 351 14.28 -18.79 26.15
C ASN A 351 13.47 -17.49 26.21
N CYS A 352 13.87 -16.60 27.12
CA CYS A 352 13.41 -15.22 27.13
C CYS A 352 14.54 -14.24 27.44
N SER A 353 14.56 -13.09 26.78
CA SER A 353 15.43 -11.96 27.07
C SER A 353 14.63 -10.66 27.17
N VAL A 354 15.18 -9.68 27.88
CA VAL A 354 14.53 -8.39 28.13
C VAL A 354 15.48 -7.25 27.74
N LEU A 355 14.98 -6.30 26.95
CA LEU A 355 15.67 -5.06 26.60
C LEU A 355 14.96 -3.88 27.29
N ILE A 356 15.73 -3.01 27.95
CA ILE A 356 15.24 -1.82 28.65
C ILE A 356 15.54 -0.57 27.84
N GLY A 357 14.58 0.36 27.77
CA GLY A 357 14.85 1.74 27.36
C GLY A 357 15.32 1.85 25.91
N ASN A 358 14.79 1.02 25.03
CA ASN A 358 15.24 0.90 23.65
C ASN A 358 15.03 2.24 22.90
N GLU A 359 15.96 2.63 22.03
CA GLU A 359 15.84 3.85 21.18
C GLU A 359 14.62 3.81 20.24
N TYR A 360 14.03 2.63 20.04
CA TYR A 360 12.84 2.39 19.22
C TYR A 360 11.51 2.67 19.93
N THR A 361 11.54 2.98 21.23
CA THR A 361 10.34 3.30 22.03
C THR A 361 10.28 4.79 22.33
N GLU A 362 10.07 5.61 21.29
CA GLU A 362 9.35 6.88 21.51
C GLU A 362 7.98 6.53 22.11
N ASP A 363 7.41 7.43 22.93
CA ASP A 363 6.25 7.20 23.80
C ASP A 363 4.97 6.81 23.05
N MET A 364 4.89 5.63 22.42
CA MET A 364 3.71 5.15 21.68
C MET A 364 2.60 4.73 22.65
N GLN A 365 1.90 5.72 23.20
CA GLN A 365 0.83 5.57 24.19
C GLN A 365 -0.54 5.31 23.54
N SER A 366 -0.69 5.55 22.23
CA SER A 366 -1.96 5.54 21.53
C SER A 366 -1.99 4.61 20.31
N ALA A 367 -3.18 4.11 19.98
CA ALA A 367 -3.41 3.38 18.73
C ALA A 367 -3.01 4.23 17.50
N SER A 368 -3.17 5.56 17.58
CA SER A 368 -2.80 6.48 16.50
C SER A 368 -1.31 6.44 16.19
N GLU A 369 -0.44 6.34 17.19
CA GLU A 369 1.01 6.30 16.99
C GLU A 369 1.47 5.02 16.29
N ILE A 370 0.84 3.87 16.59
CA ILE A 370 1.15 2.60 15.93
C ILE A 370 0.91 2.69 14.42
N TRP A 371 -0.19 3.32 14.07
CA TRP A 371 -0.61 3.56 12.69
C TRP A 371 0.04 4.79 12.05
N GLY A 372 0.84 5.57 12.79
CA GLY A 372 1.47 6.80 12.32
C GLY A 372 0.47 7.89 11.95
N LEU A 373 -0.56 8.09 12.78
CA LEU A 373 -1.72 8.94 12.48
C LEU A 373 -1.78 10.27 13.25
N GLU A 374 -0.85 10.55 14.17
CA GLU A 374 -0.93 11.71 15.07
C GLU A 374 -1.07 13.08 14.37
N ASN A 375 -0.47 13.21 13.19
CA ASN A 375 -0.57 14.40 12.35
C ASN A 375 -1.00 14.05 10.93
N ALA A 376 -1.77 12.98 10.78
CA ALA A 376 -2.15 12.51 9.45
C ALA A 376 -3.14 13.47 8.79
N GLN A 377 -2.89 13.75 7.51
CA GLN A 377 -3.81 14.43 6.62
C GLN A 377 -4.46 13.42 5.68
N GLY A 378 -5.78 13.51 5.52
CA GLY A 378 -6.51 12.75 4.51
C GLY A 378 -6.44 13.47 3.17
N GLY A 379 -6.18 12.73 2.08
CA GLY A 379 -5.99 13.34 0.76
C GLY A 379 -6.91 12.83 -0.34
N TYR A 380 -7.21 11.53 -0.37
CA TYR A 380 -7.87 10.89 -1.51
C TYR A 380 -8.23 9.42 -1.23
N VAL A 381 -9.08 8.86 -2.10
CA VAL A 381 -9.41 7.43 -2.14
C VAL A 381 -8.65 6.77 -3.29
N LEU A 382 -7.98 5.64 -3.04
CA LEU A 382 -7.35 4.77 -4.04
C LEU A 382 -7.80 3.33 -3.94
N GLU A 383 -7.79 2.60 -5.05
CA GLU A 383 -7.91 1.14 -5.00
C GLU A 383 -6.56 0.48 -4.68
N HIS A 384 -6.55 -0.39 -3.68
CA HIS A 384 -5.43 -1.28 -3.35
C HIS A 384 -5.96 -2.71 -3.29
N ARG A 385 -5.44 -3.61 -4.15
CA ARG A 385 -5.88 -5.02 -4.24
C ARG A 385 -7.40 -5.20 -4.43
N GLY A 386 -8.03 -4.33 -5.23
CA GLY A 386 -9.48 -4.35 -5.44
C GLY A 386 -10.30 -3.77 -4.27
N ILE A 387 -9.65 -3.21 -3.26
CA ILE A 387 -10.30 -2.54 -2.12
C ILE A 387 -10.13 -1.03 -2.28
N PRO A 388 -11.20 -0.26 -2.47
CA PRO A 388 -11.12 1.20 -2.43
C PRO A 388 -10.86 1.65 -0.99
N CYS A 389 -9.74 2.34 -0.82
CA CYS A 389 -9.12 2.77 0.44
C CYS A 389 -9.02 4.30 0.52
N GLN A 390 -9.41 4.88 1.65
CA GLN A 390 -9.02 6.23 2.05
C GLN A 390 -7.57 6.23 2.55
N ILE A 391 -6.81 7.27 2.19
CA ILE A 391 -5.40 7.35 2.52
C ILE A 391 -5.11 8.49 3.48
N PHE A 392 -4.35 8.15 4.50
CA PHE A 392 -3.89 9.03 5.55
C PHE A 392 -2.37 9.09 5.51
N HIS A 393 -1.83 10.29 5.27
CA HIS A 393 -0.41 10.54 5.24
C HIS A 393 0.01 11.36 6.45
N SER A 394 0.98 10.87 7.21
CA SER A 394 1.62 11.65 8.27
C SER A 394 3.09 11.88 7.94
N PHE A 395 3.50 13.14 8.07
CA PHE A 395 4.90 13.52 8.16
C PHE A 395 5.23 13.64 9.63
N GLY A 396 5.71 12.54 10.23
CA GLY A 396 6.28 12.57 11.57
C GLY A 396 7.44 13.56 11.59
N GLY A 397 7.65 14.25 12.72
CA GLY A 397 8.73 15.23 12.83
C GLY A 397 10.08 14.67 12.37
N LYS A 398 10.84 15.46 11.60
CA LYS A 398 12.24 15.32 11.11
C LYS A 398 12.77 13.96 10.60
N SER A 399 12.19 12.78 10.85
CA SER A 399 12.84 11.49 10.58
C SER A 399 11.95 10.41 9.96
N THR A 400 10.62 10.43 10.07
CA THR A 400 9.72 9.37 9.57
C THR A 400 8.50 9.92 8.83
N ALA A 401 8.13 9.32 7.70
CA ALA A 401 6.83 9.54 7.04
C ALA A 401 6.07 8.21 7.00
N SER A 402 4.76 8.26 7.27
CA SER A 402 3.88 7.09 7.24
C SER A 402 2.70 7.34 6.31
N THR A 403 2.30 6.30 5.57
CA THR A 403 1.11 6.30 4.73
C THR A 403 0.26 5.09 5.08
N LEU A 404 -0.97 5.33 5.52
CA LEU A 404 -1.93 4.28 5.85
C LEU A 404 -3.10 4.29 4.86
N TYR A 405 -3.45 3.10 4.38
CA TYR A 405 -4.61 2.85 3.54
C TYR A 405 -5.67 2.15 4.38
N VAL A 406 -6.87 2.73 4.44
CA VAL A 406 -8.00 2.23 5.22
C VAL A 406 -9.18 2.01 4.28
N ALA A 407 -9.85 0.87 4.33
CA ALA A 407 -10.99 0.59 3.46
C ALA A 407 -12.07 1.68 3.57
N THR A 408 -12.70 2.03 2.45
CA THR A 408 -13.79 3.01 2.42
C THR A 408 -15.05 2.47 3.08
N SER A 409 -15.86 3.37 3.64
CA SER A 409 -17.17 3.06 4.21
C SER A 409 -18.09 2.32 3.24
N GLU A 410 -18.06 2.66 1.94
CA GLU A 410 -18.85 1.99 0.92
C GLU A 410 -18.44 0.53 0.71
N TRP A 411 -17.13 0.25 0.68
CA TRP A 411 -16.65 -1.11 0.60
C TRP A 411 -17.00 -1.91 1.85
N LEU A 412 -16.85 -1.32 3.04
CA LEU A 412 -17.24 -1.96 4.31
C LEU A 412 -18.74 -2.33 4.30
N LYS A 413 -19.60 -1.41 3.87
CA LYS A 413 -21.04 -1.66 3.70
C LYS A 413 -21.31 -2.85 2.77
N ASN A 414 -20.65 -2.89 1.62
CA ASN A 414 -20.79 -3.96 0.63
C ASN A 414 -20.32 -5.32 1.16
N GLN A 415 -19.38 -5.32 2.12
CA GLN A 415 -18.93 -6.51 2.84
C GLN A 415 -19.79 -6.84 4.08
N GLY A 416 -20.88 -6.12 4.33
CA GLY A 416 -21.75 -6.32 5.49
C GLY A 416 -21.14 -5.89 6.82
N ARG A 417 -20.17 -4.97 6.81
CA ARG A 417 -19.49 -4.40 7.98
C ARG A 417 -20.04 -3.02 8.35
N ASP A 418 -19.70 -2.53 9.54
CA ASP A 418 -20.05 -1.18 9.95
C ASP A 418 -19.28 -0.16 9.09
N GLU A 419 -19.99 0.80 8.50
CA GLU A 419 -19.44 1.87 7.67
C GLU A 419 -18.41 2.75 8.41
N LYS A 420 -18.43 2.74 9.74
CA LYS A 420 -17.50 3.47 10.61
C LYS A 420 -16.33 2.62 11.13
N GLU A 421 -16.31 1.33 10.80
CA GLU A 421 -15.26 0.41 11.22
C GLU A 421 -13.90 0.86 10.66
N PHE A 422 -12.87 0.89 11.50
CA PHE A 422 -11.51 1.08 11.03
C PHE A 422 -10.99 -0.26 10.49
N TYR A 423 -10.66 -0.30 9.20
CA TYR A 423 -10.14 -1.50 8.54
C TYR A 423 -8.89 -1.17 7.72
N PRO A 424 -7.69 -1.34 8.28
CA PRO A 424 -6.44 -1.03 7.60
C PRO A 424 -6.13 -2.11 6.55
N VAL A 425 -5.58 -1.68 5.42
CA VAL A 425 -5.31 -2.54 4.25
C VAL A 425 -3.81 -2.56 3.93
N PHE A 426 -3.16 -1.41 3.99
CA PHE A 426 -1.73 -1.27 3.67
C PHE A 426 -1.11 -0.15 4.48
N LEU A 427 0.14 -0.34 4.89
CA LEU A 427 0.92 0.64 5.63
C LEU A 427 2.32 0.76 5.03
N SER A 428 2.74 1.97 4.68
CA SER A 428 4.11 2.25 4.28
C SER A 428 4.77 3.21 5.26
N LYS A 429 6.01 2.91 5.64
CA LYS A 429 6.85 3.76 6.50
C LYS A 429 8.17 4.07 5.78
N TYR A 430 8.54 5.34 5.76
CA TYR A 430 9.76 5.84 5.14
C TYR A 430 10.60 6.60 6.17
N GLU A 431 11.88 6.22 6.35
CA GLU A 431 12.78 6.91 7.29
C GLU A 431 13.79 7.80 6.54
N TYR A 432 13.69 9.11 6.74
CA TYR A 432 14.54 10.12 6.08
C TYR A 432 16.02 10.05 6.48
N ALA A 433 16.34 9.48 7.64
CA ALA A 433 17.69 9.36 8.18
C ALA A 433 18.50 8.16 7.61
N GLY A 434 18.03 7.53 6.53
CA GLY A 434 18.79 6.50 5.82
C GLY A 434 18.70 5.10 6.44
N LYS A 435 17.63 4.82 7.18
CA LYS A 435 17.33 3.52 7.83
C LYS A 435 16.44 2.60 6.98
N GLY A 436 16.00 3.02 5.79
CA GLY A 436 15.27 2.20 4.83
C GLY A 436 13.80 2.59 4.67
N SER A 437 13.08 1.86 3.83
CA SER A 437 11.63 1.95 3.69
C SER A 437 11.02 0.58 3.99
N SER A 438 9.88 0.57 4.66
CA SER A 438 9.08 -0.63 4.84
C SER A 438 7.68 -0.44 4.27
N SER A 439 7.13 -1.51 3.75
CA SER A 439 5.74 -1.61 3.33
C SER A 439 5.13 -2.89 3.90
N ALA A 440 3.93 -2.78 4.45
CA ALA A 440 3.22 -3.85 5.13
C ALA A 440 1.84 -4.01 4.49
N GLU A 441 1.59 -5.18 3.92
CA GLU A 441 0.27 -5.63 3.49
C GLU A 441 -0.47 -6.20 4.69
N ILE A 442 -1.69 -5.74 4.96
CA ILE A 442 -2.44 -6.11 6.17
C ILE A 442 -3.57 -7.07 5.83
N TYR A 443 -3.65 -8.14 6.61
CA TYR A 443 -4.60 -9.23 6.45
C TYR A 443 -5.27 -9.57 7.78
N GLU A 444 -6.42 -10.24 7.70
CA GLU A 444 -7.15 -10.79 8.86
C GLU A 444 -7.35 -9.80 10.01
N PHE A 445 -7.58 -8.52 9.70
CA PHE A 445 -7.80 -7.51 10.71
C PHE A 445 -9.05 -7.82 11.54
N LYS A 446 -8.87 -7.89 12.86
CA LYS A 446 -9.92 -8.16 13.83
C LYS A 446 -9.90 -7.09 14.93
N ILE A 447 -11.05 -6.50 15.16
CA ILE A 447 -11.31 -5.63 16.32
C ILE A 447 -11.69 -6.54 17.50
N ASN A 448 -11.16 -6.24 18.68
CA ASN A 448 -11.46 -6.98 19.92
C ASN A 448 -11.29 -8.52 19.80
N PRO A 449 -10.11 -9.02 19.38
CA PRO A 449 -9.86 -10.45 19.09
C PRO A 449 -9.95 -11.41 20.31
N GLY A 450 -10.41 -10.94 21.46
CA GLY A 450 -10.30 -11.64 22.75
C GLY A 450 -9.08 -11.19 23.55
N TYR A 451 -9.05 -11.50 24.85
CA TYR A 451 -7.94 -11.13 25.74
C TYR A 451 -6.93 -12.26 25.84
N HIS A 452 -5.85 -12.13 25.10
CA HIS A 452 -4.68 -12.96 25.26
C HIS A 452 -3.55 -12.08 25.81
N PHE A 453 -2.98 -12.50 26.94
CA PHE A 453 -1.80 -11.86 27.49
C PHE A 453 -0.67 -12.87 27.57
N PRO A 454 0.55 -12.49 27.22
CA PRO A 454 1.62 -13.44 27.11
C PRO A 454 2.07 -13.97 28.47
N PHE A 455 2.33 -15.27 28.51
CA PHE A 455 2.92 -15.89 29.68
C PHE A 455 4.43 -15.65 29.66
N LEU A 456 4.84 -14.55 30.29
CA LEU A 456 6.23 -14.07 30.31
C LEU A 456 6.94 -14.40 31.61
N ARG A 457 6.39 -15.30 32.45
CA ARG A 457 6.99 -15.72 33.73
C ARG A 457 8.47 -16.06 33.62
N ARG A 458 8.90 -16.69 32.51
CA ARG A 458 10.31 -17.08 32.27
C ARG A 458 11.27 -15.91 32.12
N CYS A 459 10.77 -14.75 31.70
CA CYS A 459 11.53 -13.51 31.57
C CYS A 459 11.82 -12.83 32.92
N PHE A 460 11.30 -13.38 34.02
CA PHE A 460 11.41 -12.83 35.36
C PHE A 460 12.01 -13.85 36.34
N ASP A 461 12.71 -13.35 37.35
CA ASP A 461 13.34 -14.13 38.41
C ASP A 461 12.26 -14.84 39.24
N GLU A 462 12.28 -16.16 39.23
CA GLU A 462 11.27 -16.99 39.88
C GLU A 462 11.18 -16.76 41.39
N ASP A 463 12.31 -16.46 42.03
CA ASP A 463 12.41 -16.17 43.47
C ASP A 463 11.68 -14.87 43.87
N THR A 464 11.36 -14.02 42.91
CA THR A 464 10.72 -12.72 43.14
C THR A 464 9.28 -12.64 42.62
N ASN A 465 8.80 -13.72 42.00
CA ASN A 465 7.43 -13.86 41.57
C ASN A 465 6.57 -14.29 42.76
N ILE A 466 5.45 -13.60 43.00
CA ILE A 466 4.55 -13.91 44.11
C ILE A 466 3.18 -14.29 43.56
N ASP A 467 2.76 -15.52 43.84
CA ASP A 467 1.42 -16.00 43.54
C ASP A 467 0.48 -15.59 44.67
N ALA A 468 -0.73 -15.12 44.35
CA ALA A 468 -1.69 -14.64 45.33
C ALA A 468 -3.14 -14.96 44.94
N SER A 469 -4.02 -14.92 45.92
CA SER A 469 -5.45 -15.12 45.75
C SER A 469 -6.27 -14.33 46.74
N PHE A 470 -7.51 -14.01 46.37
CA PHE A 470 -8.53 -13.49 47.28
C PHE A 470 -9.94 -13.83 46.76
N VAL A 471 -10.95 -13.62 47.59
CA VAL A 471 -12.33 -13.99 47.29
C VAL A 471 -13.15 -12.75 46.92
N LEU A 472 -13.90 -12.86 45.82
CA LEU A 472 -14.86 -11.90 45.32
C LEU A 472 -16.28 -12.33 45.74
N LEU A 473 -17.10 -11.39 46.18
CA LEU A 473 -18.50 -11.57 46.55
C LEU A 473 -19.38 -11.54 45.28
N VAL A 474 -19.13 -12.48 44.37
CA VAL A 474 -19.86 -12.61 43.12
C VAL A 474 -19.98 -14.09 42.74
N ASN A 475 -21.13 -14.47 42.17
CA ASN A 475 -21.35 -15.82 41.66
C ASN A 475 -20.54 -16.07 40.37
N TYR A 476 -19.70 -17.10 40.37
CA TYR A 476 -18.86 -17.44 39.21
C TYR A 476 -19.67 -17.72 37.94
N LYS A 477 -20.64 -18.63 38.01
CA LYS A 477 -21.40 -19.09 36.83
C LYS A 477 -22.28 -18.00 36.24
N ALA A 478 -22.97 -17.24 37.08
CA ALA A 478 -23.95 -16.23 36.66
C ALA A 478 -23.31 -14.92 36.20
N SER A 479 -22.11 -14.60 36.70
CA SER A 479 -21.48 -13.31 36.48
C SER A 479 -20.14 -13.40 35.76
N VAL A 480 -19.28 -14.35 36.12
CA VAL A 480 -17.87 -14.41 35.69
C VAL A 480 -17.69 -15.25 34.43
N GLU A 481 -18.26 -16.45 34.38
CA GLU A 481 -18.08 -17.43 33.30
C GLU A 481 -18.48 -16.87 31.93
N ASP A 482 -19.65 -16.21 31.86
CA ASP A 482 -20.18 -15.59 30.65
C ASP A 482 -19.30 -14.47 30.07
N ASN A 483 -18.46 -13.83 30.88
CA ASN A 483 -17.61 -12.71 30.47
C ASN A 483 -16.22 -12.74 31.13
N LEU A 484 -15.57 -13.91 31.08
CA LEU A 484 -14.26 -14.12 31.70
C LEU A 484 -13.21 -13.12 31.20
N THR A 485 -13.28 -12.76 29.91
CA THR A 485 -12.40 -11.77 29.29
C THR A 485 -12.55 -10.38 29.92
N GLY A 486 -13.78 -9.89 30.10
CA GLY A 486 -14.05 -8.61 30.75
C GLY A 486 -13.57 -8.60 32.20
N PHE A 487 -13.82 -9.69 32.94
CA PHE A 487 -13.33 -9.83 34.32
C PHE A 487 -11.80 -9.79 34.43
N LYS A 488 -11.09 -10.53 33.57
CA LYS A 488 -9.62 -10.51 33.55
C LYS A 488 -9.06 -9.11 33.28
N TYR A 489 -9.73 -8.36 32.42
CA TYR A 489 -9.34 -7.00 32.08
C TYR A 489 -9.55 -6.03 33.24
N GLU A 490 -10.77 -5.96 33.79
CA GLU A 490 -11.08 -5.05 34.90
C GLU A 490 -10.26 -5.35 36.15
N MET A 491 -10.08 -6.63 36.48
CA MET A 491 -9.22 -7.03 37.60
C MET A 491 -7.78 -6.56 37.42
N ARG A 492 -7.25 -6.55 36.19
CA ARG A 492 -5.88 -6.10 35.96
C ARG A 492 -5.78 -4.60 36.16
N THR A 493 -6.69 -3.85 35.56
CA THR A 493 -6.77 -2.39 35.69
C THR A 493 -6.87 -2.00 37.16
N LEU A 494 -7.73 -2.68 37.91
CA LEU A 494 -7.90 -2.45 39.34
C LEU A 494 -6.61 -2.76 40.13
N LEU A 495 -5.98 -3.90 39.89
CA LEU A 495 -4.72 -4.25 40.56
C LEU A 495 -3.59 -3.26 40.23
N LYS A 496 -3.47 -2.78 38.98
CA LYS A 496 -2.51 -1.72 38.63
C LYS A 496 -2.77 -0.44 39.41
N ASN A 497 -4.03 -0.02 39.51
CA ASN A 497 -4.41 1.21 40.21
C ASN A 497 -4.15 1.13 41.71
N ILE A 498 -4.36 -0.04 42.34
CA ILE A 498 -4.08 -0.26 43.76
C ILE A 498 -2.58 -0.26 44.03
N THR A 499 -1.83 -0.98 43.21
CA THR A 499 -0.41 -1.26 43.46
C THR A 499 0.54 -0.18 42.96
N GLY A 500 0.13 0.60 41.95
CA GLY A 500 1.00 1.52 41.23
C GLY A 500 1.92 0.82 40.20
N ILE A 501 1.77 -0.48 39.96
CA ILE A 501 2.53 -1.20 38.92
C ILE A 501 2.20 -0.59 37.55
N ARG A 502 3.23 -0.14 36.83
CA ARG A 502 3.07 0.44 35.49
C ARG A 502 2.87 -0.63 34.43
N SER A 503 3.72 -1.65 34.44
CA SER A 503 3.68 -2.74 33.45
C SER A 503 2.47 -3.64 33.62
N SER A 504 1.64 -3.72 32.59
CA SER A 504 0.54 -4.70 32.54
C SER A 504 1.06 -6.14 32.44
N VAL A 505 2.29 -6.33 31.97
CA VAL A 505 2.95 -7.64 31.81
C VAL A 505 3.28 -8.27 33.16
N ARG A 506 3.50 -7.49 34.22
CA ARG A 506 3.81 -8.03 35.55
C ARG A 506 2.63 -8.68 36.26
N LEU A 507 1.40 -8.49 35.78
CA LEU A 507 0.20 -9.10 36.36
C LEU A 507 -0.28 -10.27 35.49
N GLN A 508 0.08 -11.50 35.88
CA GLN A 508 -0.12 -12.70 35.06
C GLN A 508 -0.96 -13.78 35.76
N SER A 509 -1.26 -14.85 35.02
CA SER A 509 -1.89 -16.08 35.54
C SER A 509 -3.29 -15.87 36.14
N PHE A 510 -4.07 -14.96 35.56
CA PHE A 510 -5.40 -14.64 36.07
C PHE A 510 -6.35 -15.82 35.89
N TYR A 511 -6.83 -16.33 37.01
CA TYR A 511 -7.72 -17.49 37.06
C TYR A 511 -8.83 -17.28 38.08
N PHE A 512 -10.02 -17.78 37.77
CA PHE A 512 -11.23 -17.62 38.56
C PHE A 512 -11.92 -18.97 38.70
N GLU A 513 -12.34 -19.29 39.92
CA GLU A 513 -13.14 -20.48 40.19
C GLU A 513 -14.19 -20.23 41.29
N PRO A 514 -15.27 -21.01 41.33
CA PRO A 514 -16.23 -20.94 42.44
C PRO A 514 -15.54 -21.20 43.77
N GLU A 515 -15.88 -20.42 44.80
CA GLU A 515 -15.40 -20.69 46.16
C GLU A 515 -16.06 -21.97 46.69
N GLU A 516 -15.25 -22.91 47.20
CA GLU A 516 -15.78 -24.16 47.75
C GLU A 516 -16.77 -23.89 48.89
N GLY A 517 -17.97 -24.46 48.78
CA GLY A 517 -19.04 -24.28 49.77
C GLY A 517 -19.78 -22.94 49.71
N HIS A 518 -19.41 -22.01 48.83
CA HIS A 518 -20.01 -20.67 48.73
C HIS A 518 -20.39 -20.32 47.29
N SER A 519 -21.62 -20.64 46.88
CA SER A 519 -22.10 -20.44 45.50
C SER A 519 -22.16 -18.97 45.07
N ASP A 520 -22.23 -18.03 46.00
CA ASP A 520 -22.27 -16.59 45.77
C ASP A 520 -20.88 -15.95 45.75
N GLN A 521 -19.82 -16.75 45.82
CA GLN A 521 -18.44 -16.28 45.92
C GLN A 521 -17.55 -16.91 44.83
N THR A 522 -16.55 -16.15 44.40
CA THR A 522 -15.58 -16.56 43.40
C THR A 522 -14.18 -16.30 43.92
N ARG A 523 -13.31 -17.31 43.89
CA ARG A 523 -11.90 -17.15 44.18
C ARG A 523 -11.17 -16.67 42.94
N PHE A 524 -10.37 -15.63 43.10
CA PHE A 524 -9.49 -15.09 42.06
C PHE A 524 -8.04 -15.35 42.42
N TYR A 525 -7.27 -15.83 41.44
CA TYR A 525 -5.85 -16.12 41.52
C TYR A 525 -5.08 -15.28 40.51
N PHE A 526 -3.89 -14.85 40.89
CA PHE A 526 -2.99 -14.08 40.03
C PHE A 526 -1.53 -14.21 40.49
N THR A 527 -0.61 -13.83 39.63
CA THR A 527 0.82 -13.73 39.92
C THR A 527 1.27 -12.27 39.71
N VAL A 528 2.02 -11.71 40.66
CA VAL A 528 2.85 -10.52 40.41
C VAL A 528 4.26 -10.98 40.08
N LEU A 529 4.69 -10.70 38.86
CA LEU A 529 6.05 -10.97 38.41
C LEU A 529 7.02 -9.96 39.01
N GLY A 530 8.17 -10.46 39.48
CA GLY A 530 9.19 -9.68 40.15
C GLY A 530 10.17 -9.03 39.21
N ASN A 531 11.45 -9.31 39.42
CA ASN A 531 12.52 -8.68 38.65
C ASN A 531 12.69 -9.37 37.30
N ALA A 532 12.86 -8.60 36.23
CA ALA A 532 13.18 -9.16 34.93
C ALA A 532 14.63 -9.70 34.91
N LYS A 533 14.85 -10.84 34.24
CA LYS A 533 16.14 -11.53 34.15
C LYS A 533 17.12 -10.79 33.24
N ASP A 534 18.41 -11.06 33.44
CA ASP A 534 19.51 -10.65 32.55
C ASP A 534 19.64 -9.13 32.33
N ILE A 535 19.14 -8.35 33.29
CA ILE A 535 19.23 -6.91 33.30
C ILE A 535 20.33 -6.47 34.26
N ASP A 536 21.18 -5.54 33.80
CA ASP A 536 22.13 -4.86 34.67
C ASP A 536 21.38 -3.96 35.66
N ARG A 537 21.21 -4.47 36.88
CA ARG A 537 20.50 -3.80 37.98
C ARG A 537 21.23 -2.56 38.51
N SER A 538 22.46 -2.29 38.05
CA SER A 538 23.15 -1.03 38.34
C SER A 538 22.66 0.12 37.44
N ASN A 539 21.89 -0.18 36.39
CA ASN A 539 21.26 0.82 35.54
C ASN A 539 20.02 1.43 36.23
N ALA A 540 20.13 2.69 36.63
CA ALA A 540 19.04 3.44 37.28
C ALA A 540 17.74 3.48 36.45
N ALA A 541 17.84 3.38 35.11
CA ALA A 541 16.69 3.41 34.20
C ALA A 541 15.70 2.26 34.42
N TYR A 542 16.15 1.13 35.01
CA TYR A 542 15.27 0.00 35.31
C TYR A 542 14.25 0.31 36.42
N TYR A 543 14.68 0.98 37.49
CA TYR A 543 13.80 1.33 38.62
C TYR A 543 13.00 2.62 38.36
N ASP A 544 13.50 3.50 37.47
CA ASP A 544 12.77 4.70 37.05
C ASP A 544 11.52 4.38 36.20
N THR A 545 11.50 3.23 35.53
CA THR A 545 10.45 2.83 34.59
C THR A 545 9.30 2.05 35.24
N ASP A 546 9.55 1.24 36.29
CA ASP A 546 8.51 0.60 37.11
C ASP A 546 8.95 0.45 38.59
N PRO A 547 8.63 1.42 39.46
CA PRO A 547 9.30 1.57 40.75
C PRO A 547 8.82 0.61 41.85
N VAL A 548 7.72 -0.13 41.63
CA VAL A 548 7.05 -0.93 42.67
C VAL A 548 7.58 -2.36 42.72
N THR A 549 8.06 -2.80 43.87
CA THR A 549 8.47 -4.20 44.09
C THR A 549 7.28 -5.14 44.26
N SER A 550 7.45 -6.45 44.01
CA SER A 550 6.37 -7.43 44.21
C SER A 550 5.83 -7.43 45.65
N ASN A 551 6.70 -7.25 46.65
CA ASN A 551 6.32 -7.21 48.06
C ASN A 551 5.48 -5.98 48.40
N GLU A 552 5.86 -4.80 47.91
CA GLU A 552 5.07 -3.57 48.09
C GLU A 552 3.70 -3.69 47.43
N ALA A 553 3.65 -4.23 46.20
CA ALA A 553 2.40 -4.48 45.50
C ALA A 553 1.49 -5.43 46.30
N MET A 554 2.02 -6.53 46.84
CA MET A 554 1.25 -7.46 47.68
C MET A 554 0.69 -6.77 48.92
N GLY A 555 1.49 -5.94 49.60
CA GLY A 555 1.04 -5.19 50.78
C GLY A 555 -0.09 -4.20 50.47
N GLU A 556 -0.05 -3.52 49.33
CA GLU A 556 -1.15 -2.63 48.91
C GLU A 556 -2.42 -3.40 48.55
N ILE A 557 -2.29 -4.56 47.89
CA ILE A 557 -3.44 -5.43 47.58
C ILE A 557 -4.07 -5.96 48.87
N GLU A 558 -3.26 -6.44 49.82
CA GLU A 558 -3.75 -6.92 51.11
C GLU A 558 -4.55 -5.85 51.85
N LYS A 559 -3.98 -4.64 52.02
CA LYS A 559 -4.67 -3.49 52.62
C LYS A 559 -6.00 -3.19 51.93
N ALA A 560 -6.00 -3.24 50.61
CA ALA A 560 -7.16 -2.92 49.81
C ALA A 560 -8.26 -3.99 49.96
N VAL A 561 -7.90 -5.29 49.97
CA VAL A 561 -8.82 -6.40 50.26
C VAL A 561 -9.38 -6.29 51.68
N ASP A 562 -8.54 -5.96 52.65
CA ASP A 562 -8.93 -5.81 54.06
C ASP A 562 -9.86 -4.63 54.33
N SER A 563 -9.84 -3.63 53.44
CA SER A 563 -10.81 -2.52 53.47
C SER A 563 -12.23 -2.97 53.13
N GLY A 564 -12.40 -4.05 52.35
CA GLY A 564 -13.68 -4.59 51.89
C GLY A 564 -14.53 -3.64 51.02
N LYS A 565 -13.98 -2.50 50.59
CA LYS A 565 -14.73 -1.40 49.95
C LYS A 565 -14.49 -1.24 48.45
N MET A 566 -13.65 -2.08 47.85
CA MET A 566 -13.39 -1.97 46.42
C MET A 566 -14.53 -2.54 45.60
N ALA A 567 -14.88 -1.84 44.53
CA ALA A 567 -15.82 -2.28 43.52
C ALA A 567 -15.35 -1.81 42.14
N PHE A 568 -15.55 -2.65 41.13
CA PHE A 568 -15.48 -2.25 39.73
C PHE A 568 -16.80 -2.62 39.04
N GLU A 569 -17.14 -1.88 38.00
CA GLU A 569 -18.35 -2.09 37.19
C GLU A 569 -17.95 -2.62 35.82
N LEU A 570 -18.64 -3.67 35.35
CA LEU A 570 -18.51 -4.12 33.96
C LEU A 570 -19.53 -3.35 33.11
N GLU A 571 -19.03 -2.62 32.10
CA GLU A 571 -19.82 -1.70 31.24
C GLU A 571 -21.10 -2.34 30.67
N ASN A 572 -21.09 -3.65 30.42
CA ASN A 572 -22.23 -4.35 29.81
C ASN A 572 -23.26 -4.91 30.81
N LYS A 573 -23.02 -4.89 32.13
CA LYS A 573 -23.94 -5.52 33.12
C LYS A 573 -24.12 -4.77 34.45
N GLN A 574 -23.44 -3.64 34.71
CA GLN A 574 -23.49 -2.93 36.00
C GLN A 574 -23.28 -3.86 37.23
N ILE A 575 -22.41 -4.86 37.08
CA ILE A 575 -22.10 -5.78 38.18
C ILE A 575 -21.11 -5.07 39.11
N SER A 576 -21.54 -4.77 40.33
CA SER A 576 -20.66 -4.27 41.39
C SER A 576 -19.97 -5.44 42.08
N VAL A 577 -18.69 -5.66 41.79
CA VAL A 577 -17.91 -6.77 42.36
C VAL A 577 -17.23 -6.33 43.65
N LYS A 578 -17.62 -6.87 44.81
CA LYS A 578 -17.01 -6.55 46.11
C LYS A 578 -16.00 -7.61 46.56
N PHE A 579 -15.08 -7.22 47.43
CA PHE A 579 -14.03 -8.10 47.97
C PHE A 579 -14.47 -8.68 49.32
N HIS A 580 -14.18 -9.95 49.55
CA HIS A 580 -14.33 -10.55 50.87
C HIS A 580 -13.16 -10.11 51.76
N LYS A 581 -13.46 -9.36 52.81
CA LYS A 581 -12.46 -8.85 53.76
C LYS A 581 -11.64 -9.98 54.38
N GLY A 582 -10.31 -9.83 54.46
CA GLY A 582 -9.41 -10.83 55.05
C GLY A 582 -9.25 -12.12 54.23
N SER A 583 -9.72 -12.14 52.98
CA SER A 583 -9.58 -13.32 52.12
C SER A 583 -8.24 -13.42 51.38
N PHE A 584 -7.39 -12.39 51.52
CA PHE A 584 -6.10 -12.31 50.84
C PHE A 584 -5.14 -13.39 51.34
N LYS A 585 -4.50 -14.08 50.40
CA LYS A 585 -3.44 -15.06 50.66
C LYS A 585 -2.37 -14.91 49.59
N HIS A 586 -1.11 -14.85 49.99
CA HIS A 586 0.02 -14.91 49.08
C HIS A 586 0.87 -16.16 49.39
N TYR A 587 1.54 -16.67 48.36
CA TYR A 587 2.31 -17.89 48.39
C TYR A 587 3.65 -17.61 47.73
N ASN A 588 4.74 -17.92 48.44
CA ASN A 588 6.07 -17.62 47.92
C ASN A 588 6.46 -18.55 46.77
N HIS A 589 5.86 -19.74 46.63
CA HIS A 589 6.05 -20.63 45.47
C HIS A 589 4.86 -21.60 45.27
N GLY A 590 4.50 -21.89 44.01
CA GLY A 590 4.10 -23.25 43.63
C GLY A 590 2.61 -23.63 43.56
N PHE A 591 1.67 -22.74 43.23
CA PHE A 591 0.26 -23.17 43.04
C PHE A 591 -0.23 -23.21 41.58
N LEU A 592 0.38 -22.45 40.66
CA LEU A 592 -0.15 -22.23 39.31
C LEU A 592 0.50 -23.08 38.19
N ASP A 593 1.20 -24.17 38.54
CA ASP A 593 1.56 -25.24 37.58
C ASP A 593 0.38 -26.15 37.21
N ARG A 594 -0.84 -25.85 37.71
CA ARG A 594 -2.07 -26.37 37.11
C ARG A 594 -2.26 -25.70 35.75
N GLN A 595 -1.59 -26.29 34.75
CA GLN A 595 -1.63 -25.91 33.36
C GLN A 595 -3.03 -25.49 32.91
N VAL A 596 -3.00 -24.40 32.14
CA VAL A 596 -3.72 -24.20 30.87
C VAL A 596 -4.11 -25.54 30.22
N ALA A 597 -5.19 -26.15 30.69
CA ALA A 597 -5.95 -27.09 29.89
C ALA A 597 -6.75 -26.24 28.92
N GLY A 598 -6.46 -26.41 27.63
CA GLY A 598 -7.17 -25.76 26.55
C GLY A 598 -8.68 -25.88 26.71
N SER A 599 -9.37 -24.88 26.18
CA SER A 599 -10.82 -24.84 26.02
C SER A 599 -11.47 -26.22 25.88
N GLY A 600 -12.47 -26.49 26.71
CA GLY A 600 -13.57 -27.37 26.32
C GLY A 600 -13.87 -28.52 27.26
N HIS A 601 -15.07 -28.43 27.82
CA HIS A 601 -15.90 -29.49 28.41
C HIS A 601 -15.74 -29.75 29.91
N SER A 602 -16.86 -29.50 30.60
CA SER A 602 -17.13 -30.00 31.96
C SER A 602 -16.75 -31.47 32.06
N SER A 603 -16.08 -31.86 33.13
CA SER A 603 -15.81 -33.26 33.50
C SER A 603 -17.06 -34.14 33.46
N GLY A 604 -18.24 -33.56 33.68
CA GLY A 604 -19.54 -34.23 33.53
C GLY A 604 -19.93 -34.54 32.08
N ALA A 605 -19.54 -33.71 31.10
CA ALA A 605 -19.78 -33.95 29.68
C ALA A 605 -18.87 -35.06 29.14
N MET A 606 -17.60 -35.10 29.56
CA MET A 606 -16.66 -36.19 29.23
C MET A 606 -17.11 -37.52 29.84
N ALA A 607 -17.58 -37.53 31.10
CA ALA A 607 -18.18 -38.70 31.72
C ALA A 607 -19.47 -39.14 30.98
N GLY A 608 -20.30 -38.19 30.57
CA GLY A 608 -21.51 -38.45 29.78
C GLY A 608 -21.23 -39.05 28.40
N VAL A 609 -20.23 -38.54 27.69
CA VAL A 609 -19.77 -39.11 26.41
C VAL A 609 -19.18 -40.50 26.61
N GLY A 610 -18.41 -40.71 27.68
CA GLY A 610 -17.88 -42.03 28.04
C GLY A 610 -19.00 -43.06 28.30
N ILE A 611 -20.00 -42.70 29.10
CA ILE A 611 -21.16 -43.55 29.37
C ILE A 611 -21.97 -43.81 28.10
N ALA A 612 -22.18 -42.79 27.25
CA ALA A 612 -22.90 -42.94 25.98
C ALA A 612 -22.14 -43.87 25.00
N MET A 613 -20.82 -43.75 24.90
CA MET A 613 -20.01 -44.64 24.06
C MET A 613 -20.03 -46.09 24.57
N ILE A 614 -20.02 -46.30 25.89
CA ILE A 614 -20.17 -47.64 26.48
C ILE A 614 -21.56 -48.21 26.16
N ALA A 615 -22.62 -47.40 26.25
CA ALA A 615 -23.98 -47.83 25.91
C ALA A 615 -24.12 -48.18 24.42
N VAL A 616 -23.55 -47.36 23.52
CA VAL A 616 -23.54 -47.64 22.08
C VAL A 616 -22.69 -48.87 21.76
N GLY A 617 -21.53 -49.03 22.41
CA GLY A 617 -20.67 -50.21 22.27
C GLY A 617 -21.38 -51.50 22.72
N LEU A 618 -22.13 -51.46 23.83
CA LEU A 618 -22.96 -52.56 24.28
C LEU A 618 -24.10 -52.88 23.29
N LEU A 619 -24.79 -51.86 22.77
CA LEU A 619 -25.87 -52.05 21.79
C LEU A 619 -25.36 -52.63 20.47
N LEU A 620 -24.21 -52.17 19.98
CA LEU A 620 -23.56 -52.73 18.80
C LEU A 620 -23.06 -54.17 19.05
N GLY A 621 -22.48 -54.43 20.23
CA GLY A 621 -22.06 -55.77 20.63
C GLY A 621 -23.23 -56.77 20.68
N VAL A 622 -24.36 -56.37 21.27
CA VAL A 622 -25.59 -57.17 21.29
C VAL A 622 -26.18 -57.32 19.89
N GLY A 623 -26.18 -56.26 19.08
CA GLY A 623 -26.64 -56.31 17.68
C GLY A 623 -25.82 -57.29 16.83
N ILE A 624 -24.50 -57.24 16.94
CA ILE A 624 -23.59 -58.18 16.26
C ILE A 624 -23.80 -59.60 16.77
N MET A 625 -23.98 -59.81 18.09
CA MET A 625 -24.31 -61.13 18.63
C MET A 625 -25.64 -61.67 18.10
N LEU A 626 -26.67 -60.83 17.97
CA LEU A 626 -27.98 -61.23 17.45
C LEU A 626 -27.93 -61.52 15.94
N VAL A 627 -27.16 -60.74 15.17
CA VAL A 627 -26.93 -61.00 13.75
C VAL A 627 -26.13 -62.28 13.56
N TYR A 628 -25.05 -62.49 14.34
CA TYR A 628 -24.25 -63.71 14.32
C TYR A 628 -25.06 -64.94 14.74
N LYS A 629 -25.89 -64.82 15.78
CA LYS A 629 -26.78 -65.90 16.25
C LYS A 629 -27.86 -66.22 15.22
N ARG A 630 -28.41 -65.23 14.51
CA ARG A 630 -29.35 -65.47 13.39
C ARG A 630 -28.67 -66.09 12.17
N TYR A 631 -27.42 -65.70 11.89
CA TYR A 631 -26.61 -66.26 10.82
C TYR A 631 -26.22 -67.72 11.09
N SER A 632 -25.83 -68.06 12.33
CA SER A 632 -25.52 -69.43 12.73
C SER A 632 -26.75 -70.34 12.84
N GLN A 633 -27.95 -69.76 13.00
CA GLN A 633 -29.23 -70.47 13.03
C GLN A 633 -29.94 -70.54 11.67
N GLY A 634 -29.31 -70.08 10.58
CA GLY A 634 -29.77 -70.31 9.21
C GLY A 634 -31.07 -69.61 8.80
N SER A 635 -31.46 -68.49 9.45
CA SER A 635 -32.64 -67.71 9.04
C SER A 635 -32.25 -66.27 8.65
N LEU A 636 -32.14 -66.03 7.34
CA LEU A 636 -31.99 -64.70 6.75
C LEU A 636 -33.37 -64.11 6.43
N PRO A 637 -33.75 -62.94 6.99
CA PRO A 637 -34.73 -62.08 6.36
C PRO A 637 -34.01 -61.09 5.44
N ALA A 638 -34.49 -61.00 4.20
CA ALA A 638 -34.07 -60.02 3.21
C ALA A 638 -34.29 -58.59 3.73
N LEU A 639 -33.22 -57.79 3.83
CA LEU A 639 -33.31 -56.34 3.97
C LEU A 639 -33.56 -55.76 2.57
N SER A 640 -34.84 -55.57 2.24
CA SER A 640 -35.26 -54.75 1.10
C SER A 640 -35.03 -53.27 1.44
N PHE A 641 -34.02 -52.66 0.83
CA PHE A 641 -33.90 -51.20 0.79
C PHE A 641 -34.85 -50.65 -0.28
N THR A 642 -35.97 -50.08 0.16
CA THR A 642 -36.89 -49.36 -0.72
C THR A 642 -36.35 -47.94 -0.93
N PHE A 643 -35.83 -47.65 -2.13
CA PHE A 643 -35.57 -46.28 -2.57
C PHE A 643 -36.91 -45.59 -2.83
N GLY A 644 -37.30 -44.65 -1.95
CA GLY A 644 -38.44 -43.76 -2.19
C GLY A 644 -38.08 -42.75 -3.28
N LYS A 645 -38.67 -42.93 -4.47
CA LYS A 645 -38.62 -41.98 -5.59
C LYS A 645 -40.02 -41.43 -5.83
N GLU A 646 -40.07 -40.09 -5.86
CA GLU A 646 -41.06 -39.19 -6.46
C GLU A 646 -42.45 -38.99 -5.84
N GLY A 647 -42.77 -37.71 -5.66
CA GLY A 647 -44.10 -37.15 -5.51
C GLY A 647 -44.14 -35.74 -6.11
N VAL A 648 -44.10 -35.66 -7.45
CA VAL A 648 -44.51 -34.50 -8.25
C VAL A 648 -45.81 -34.91 -8.95
N ASN A 649 -46.91 -34.19 -8.68
CA ASN A 649 -47.88 -33.67 -9.65
C ASN A 649 -49.23 -33.35 -9.01
N SER A 650 -49.53 -32.05 -8.87
CA SER A 650 -50.74 -31.37 -9.37
C SER A 650 -50.76 -29.93 -8.85
#